data_AF-A0A942CMN7-F1
#
_entry.id   AF-A0A942CMN7-F1
#
_cell.length_a   1.000
_cell.length_b   1.000
_cell.length_c   1.000
_cell.angle_alpha   90.00
_cell.angle_beta   90.00
_cell.angle_gamma   90.00
#
_symmetry.space_group_name_H-M   'P 1'
#
loop_
_entity.id
_entity.type
_entity.pdbx_description
1 polymer ?
#
loop_
_entity_poly.entity_id
_entity_poly.type
_entity_poly.pdbx_seq_one_letter_code
_entity_poly.pdbx_strand_id
1 'polypeptide(L)'
;MSVITPAYNVGRYLAACLDSVLAQTFPDFEVLVVDDGSVDDTADVLRAYAAQDSRVRGFRGPNRGVSHARNVAMTQARGRYFALLDADDRWAPTWLEAMVQRLEREPDVAIVTGNAVNDGGGALDGRPVRPWPAEPRTLRFLDLVTHEDSVFIMALFRRAVYERIGGFNERLYRSEDYDFWLRAAAADLRIVTHPEPLGWYRRRPDSASADQAAMFASIKDVLVRARSFRHTPRADELAAIDRKLDQLASESLLHSAKRALLRRRYSEARCHFWELYRRGKGLPYAAMALALPRSLCGPPITHDSAPARDRRRCVEAGSACLPERQRVSALCGAAVWPVRPRQKRSAAASRARILLRRPGVISSARVVNLFAWFLVAVGAAFAGQTSKANTVTVPAGGDLQAALDGARPGDVISLEPGATFVGNFVLRTQAGTDRPVVVRTAGAEAVAFGQRMTPERADTLARLRSPNSMPVLSTAPGARGWRIELLAFDANRGGAGDIIALGDGSSAQRSLASVPSDITLDRLYVHGDTREGQKRAIALNAARVVISNSSIVDIAAVGQDSQAIAGWNGPGRYTIENNTIEAAGENILFGGADPSIPQLTPEDIVIRRNHIAKPLAWRQPGTRWQVKNLLELKNARAVRIEENVFEHNWAQAQSGYSILLTVRNQDGGCPWCEVRDVQFVRNTVRDVAAAFQILGTDYLKPSRQTTGVVIKDNVIAGLDGPAWGGDGYLLQMTDGPRDVVLDHNTVIQGRSSGIAKVDGRVDGFVFTNNLVAHGAYGIIASARAPGNDSIRNNLPGARIVGNVIAGGNPAWYPSGNLFPSVDEFRAQFVDAAAGDFRLQPQSPWTKQGTDGRPLGADLRAQARNPASARP
;
A
#
# COMPACT_ATOMS: atom_id res chain seq x y z
N MET A 1 20.02 36.13 2.05
CA MET A 1 19.59 34.80 1.51
C MET A 1 19.85 33.71 2.55
N SER A 2 19.16 32.56 2.50
CA SER A 2 19.50 31.38 3.33
C SER A 2 19.62 30.11 2.48
N VAL A 3 20.79 29.48 2.49
CA VAL A 3 21.05 28.18 1.86
C VAL A 3 20.76 27.07 2.87
N ILE A 4 20.06 26.03 2.43
CA ILE A 4 19.48 24.97 3.25
C ILE A 4 20.14 23.65 2.83
N THR A 5 21.02 23.11 3.69
CA THR A 5 21.87 21.96 3.36
C THR A 5 21.75 20.84 4.39
N PRO A 6 21.02 19.75 4.07
CA PRO A 6 21.01 18.55 4.89
C PRO A 6 22.31 17.75 4.66
N ALA A 7 22.90 17.21 5.73
CA ALA A 7 24.12 16.42 5.67
C ALA A 7 23.98 15.12 6.49
N TYR A 8 24.34 13.98 5.88
CA TYR A 8 24.44 12.69 6.58
C TYR A 8 25.48 11.79 5.90
N ASN A 9 26.60 11.53 6.58
CA ASN A 9 27.73 10.72 6.09
C ASN A 9 28.25 11.19 4.71
N VAL A 10 28.72 12.45 4.68
CA VAL A 10 29.12 13.20 3.49
C VAL A 10 30.39 14.03 3.71
N GLY A 11 31.21 13.76 4.74
CA GLY A 11 32.36 14.60 5.12
C GLY A 11 33.35 14.80 3.97
N ARG A 12 33.62 13.72 3.23
CA ARG A 12 34.38 13.68 1.96
C ARG A 12 33.91 14.67 0.88
N TYR A 13 32.66 15.12 0.92
CA TYR A 13 32.05 15.98 -0.12
C TYR A 13 31.66 17.36 0.40
N LEU A 14 31.32 17.50 1.69
CA LEU A 14 30.82 18.73 2.29
C LEU A 14 31.73 19.94 2.08
N ALA A 15 33.05 19.74 2.12
CA ALA A 15 34.01 20.81 1.84
C ALA A 15 33.80 21.44 0.45
N ALA A 16 33.79 20.62 -0.61
CA ALA A 16 33.63 21.10 -1.98
C ALA A 16 32.20 21.64 -2.27
N CYS A 17 31.20 21.18 -1.52
CA CYS A 17 29.86 21.78 -1.49
C CYS A 17 29.94 23.21 -0.92
N LEU A 18 30.49 23.37 0.28
CA LEU A 18 30.62 24.65 0.97
C LEU A 18 31.49 25.66 0.19
N ASP A 19 32.63 25.24 -0.36
CA ASP A 19 33.46 26.07 -1.25
C ASP A 19 32.63 26.68 -2.40
N SER A 20 31.77 25.86 -3.03
CA SER A 20 30.93 26.31 -4.14
C SER A 20 29.82 27.29 -3.74
N VAL A 21 29.41 27.28 -2.47
CA VAL A 21 28.46 28.25 -1.90
C VAL A 21 29.19 29.51 -1.42
N LEU A 22 30.37 29.39 -0.81
CA LEU A 22 31.14 30.54 -0.32
C LEU A 22 31.72 31.40 -1.47
N ALA A 23 31.95 30.79 -2.64
CA ALA A 23 32.36 31.43 -3.88
C ALA A 23 31.21 32.06 -4.72
N GLN A 24 29.99 32.17 -4.18
CA GLN A 24 28.86 32.77 -4.92
C GLN A 24 29.02 34.29 -5.11
N THR A 25 28.67 34.79 -6.30
CA THR A 25 28.71 36.22 -6.66
C THR A 25 27.68 37.06 -5.92
N PHE A 26 26.58 36.45 -5.48
CA PHE A 26 25.57 37.09 -4.63
C PHE A 26 26.05 37.13 -3.17
N PRO A 27 26.28 38.30 -2.54
CA PRO A 27 27.02 38.37 -1.28
C PRO A 27 26.19 38.17 -0.01
N ASP A 28 24.91 38.57 0.00
CA ASP A 28 24.04 38.49 1.18
C ASP A 28 23.52 37.05 1.39
N PHE A 29 24.27 36.17 2.03
CA PHE A 29 23.74 34.85 2.41
C PHE A 29 24.32 34.29 3.70
N GLU A 30 23.53 33.41 4.33
CA GLU A 30 23.97 32.41 5.29
C GLU A 30 23.79 31.00 4.70
N VAL A 31 24.52 30.03 5.24
CA VAL A 31 24.44 28.61 4.90
C VAL A 31 24.11 27.84 6.17
N LEU A 32 22.94 27.19 6.22
CA LEU A 32 22.50 26.39 7.36
C LEU A 32 22.70 24.91 7.03
N VAL A 33 23.74 24.32 7.60
CA VAL A 33 24.05 22.89 7.44
C VAL A 33 23.52 22.14 8.67
N VAL A 34 22.70 21.12 8.44
CA VAL A 34 22.17 20.26 9.51
C VAL A 34 22.72 18.86 9.35
N ASP A 35 23.62 18.48 10.28
CA ASP A 35 24.11 17.12 10.43
C ASP A 35 23.04 16.23 11.09
N ASP A 36 22.44 15.35 10.29
CA ASP A 36 21.39 14.40 10.67
C ASP A 36 21.99 13.13 11.31
N GLY A 37 22.91 13.33 12.26
CA GLY A 37 23.53 12.29 13.07
C GLY A 37 24.63 11.48 12.37
N SER A 38 25.48 12.11 11.55
CA SER A 38 26.59 11.45 10.86
C SER A 38 27.57 10.77 11.81
N VAL A 39 28.20 9.69 11.33
CA VAL A 39 29.23 8.89 12.02
C VAL A 39 30.61 8.96 11.35
N ASP A 40 30.74 9.75 10.28
CA ASP A 40 32.00 10.10 9.62
C ASP A 40 32.49 11.51 10.06
N ASP A 41 33.43 12.08 9.29
CA ASP A 41 34.01 13.41 9.50
C ASP A 41 33.11 14.59 9.09
N THR A 42 31.85 14.37 8.68
CA THR A 42 30.88 15.45 8.32
C THR A 42 30.82 16.54 9.38
N ALA A 43 30.71 16.15 10.65
CA ALA A 43 30.61 17.08 11.76
C ALA A 43 31.90 17.89 12.00
N ASP A 44 33.05 17.35 11.60
CA ASP A 44 34.38 17.94 11.84
C ASP A 44 34.71 18.94 10.73
N VAL A 45 34.44 18.58 9.48
CA VAL A 45 34.45 19.50 8.33
C VAL A 45 33.53 20.69 8.59
N LEU A 46 32.29 20.45 9.05
CA LEU A 46 31.33 21.51 9.35
C LEU A 46 31.84 22.48 10.44
N ARG A 47 32.47 21.98 11.50
CA ARG A 47 33.07 22.85 12.55
C ARG A 47 34.22 23.69 12.01
N ALA A 48 35.04 23.15 11.10
CA ALA A 48 36.14 23.90 10.49
C ALA A 48 35.63 25.09 9.65
N TYR A 49 34.63 24.88 8.79
CA TYR A 49 34.06 25.96 7.97
C TYR A 49 33.31 27.01 8.81
N ALA A 50 32.53 26.58 9.81
CA ALA A 50 31.82 27.50 10.71
C ALA A 50 32.75 28.34 11.61
N ALA A 51 34.02 27.94 11.78
CA ALA A 51 35.04 28.74 12.45
C ALA A 51 35.81 29.68 11.50
N GLN A 52 35.71 29.49 10.18
CA GLN A 52 36.42 30.28 9.16
C GLN A 52 35.54 31.35 8.51
N ASP A 53 34.25 31.06 8.27
CA ASP A 53 33.30 32.01 7.67
C ASP A 53 32.00 32.06 8.47
N SER A 54 31.69 33.25 9.02
CA SER A 54 30.50 33.50 9.84
C SER A 54 29.16 33.32 9.11
N ARG A 55 29.17 33.16 7.78
CA ARG A 55 27.99 32.79 6.99
C ARG A 55 27.60 31.33 7.20
N VAL A 56 28.54 30.46 7.58
CA VAL A 56 28.29 29.01 7.77
C VAL A 56 27.79 28.73 9.20
N ARG A 57 26.57 28.22 9.32
CA ARG A 57 25.90 27.89 10.58
C ARG A 57 25.63 26.38 10.63
N GLY A 58 26.39 25.66 11.45
CA GLY A 58 26.23 24.24 11.66
C GLY A 58 25.25 23.90 12.80
N PHE A 59 24.42 22.88 12.59
CA PHE A 59 23.54 22.28 13.59
C PHE A 59 23.71 20.76 13.56
N ARG A 60 23.41 20.06 14.67
CA ARG A 60 23.48 18.60 14.75
C ARG A 60 22.25 18.05 15.48
N GLY A 61 21.69 16.96 14.98
CA GLY A 61 20.56 16.25 15.59
C GLY A 61 20.75 14.73 15.59
N PRO A 62 19.84 13.97 16.22
CA PRO A 62 19.71 12.54 15.98
C PRO A 62 19.15 12.30 14.57
N ASN A 63 19.58 11.22 13.91
CA ASN A 63 19.12 10.88 12.56
C ASN A 63 17.59 10.76 12.49
N ARG A 64 16.96 11.64 11.71
CA ARG A 64 15.50 11.73 11.50
C ARG A 64 15.12 11.91 10.02
N GLY A 65 16.10 11.93 9.13
CA GLY A 65 15.90 12.01 7.69
C GLY A 65 15.97 13.43 7.14
N VAL A 66 16.29 13.50 5.85
CA VAL A 66 16.48 14.74 5.06
C VAL A 66 15.34 15.77 5.23
N SER A 67 14.09 15.31 5.32
CA SER A 67 12.91 16.14 5.58
C SER A 67 13.02 16.93 6.89
N HIS A 68 13.45 16.27 7.97
CA HIS A 68 13.63 16.92 9.27
C HIS A 68 14.82 17.88 9.24
N ALA A 69 15.94 17.48 8.64
CA ALA A 69 17.12 18.32 8.50
C ALA A 69 16.82 19.63 7.75
N ARG A 70 16.11 19.56 6.60
CA ARG A 70 15.67 20.76 5.87
C ARG A 70 14.66 21.61 6.68
N ASN A 71 13.76 21.00 7.44
CA ASN A 71 12.81 21.72 8.32
C ASN A 71 13.52 22.48 9.45
N VAL A 72 14.49 21.85 10.12
CA VAL A 72 15.32 22.50 11.16
C VAL A 72 16.05 23.70 10.58
N ALA A 73 16.71 23.53 9.42
CA ALA A 73 17.39 24.62 8.72
C ALA A 73 16.44 25.77 8.36
N MET A 74 15.28 25.51 7.74
CA MET A 74 14.30 26.56 7.40
C MET A 74 13.74 27.28 8.63
N THR A 75 13.61 26.58 9.76
CA THR A 75 13.18 27.17 11.04
C THR A 75 14.26 28.09 11.64
N GLN A 76 15.54 27.78 11.43
CA GLN A 76 16.69 28.55 11.92
C GLN A 76 17.15 29.66 10.95
N ALA A 77 16.63 29.65 9.71
CA ALA A 77 16.96 30.57 8.64
C ALA A 77 16.37 31.97 8.87
N ARG A 78 17.11 33.01 8.47
CA ARG A 78 16.81 34.43 8.63
C ARG A 78 16.43 35.13 7.31
N GLY A 79 16.83 34.58 6.16
CA GLY A 79 16.66 35.20 4.85
C GLY A 79 15.21 35.23 4.32
N ARG A 80 14.97 36.14 3.37
CA ARG A 80 13.72 36.27 2.58
C ARG A 80 13.45 35.09 1.63
N TYR A 81 14.52 34.40 1.24
CA TYR A 81 14.54 33.32 0.26
C TYR A 81 15.28 32.10 0.81
N PHE A 82 14.79 30.92 0.47
CA PHE A 82 15.40 29.62 0.77
C PHE A 82 15.92 28.99 -0.51
N ALA A 83 17.21 28.66 -0.52
CA ALA A 83 17.87 27.92 -1.60
C ALA A 83 18.24 26.51 -1.10
N LEU A 84 17.92 25.46 -1.83
CA LEU A 84 18.23 24.09 -1.44
C LEU A 84 19.50 23.58 -2.13
N LEU A 85 20.42 23.00 -1.37
CA LEU A 85 21.61 22.30 -1.89
C LEU A 85 21.94 21.11 -0.98
N ASP A 86 21.95 19.90 -1.54
CA ASP A 86 22.35 18.72 -0.80
C ASP A 86 23.88 18.64 -0.68
N ALA A 87 24.39 18.12 0.45
CA ALA A 87 25.77 18.30 0.90
C ALA A 87 26.87 17.61 0.04
N ASP A 88 26.50 16.84 -0.97
CA ASP A 88 27.42 16.23 -1.95
C ASP A 88 27.39 16.88 -3.35
N ASP A 89 26.49 17.83 -3.58
CA ASP A 89 26.34 18.61 -4.81
C ASP A 89 27.16 19.93 -4.78
N ARG A 90 27.22 20.64 -5.92
CA ARG A 90 27.93 21.92 -6.05
C ARG A 90 27.20 22.91 -6.97
N TRP A 91 27.41 24.21 -6.77
CA TRP A 91 26.92 25.28 -7.64
C TRP A 91 28.03 25.97 -8.45
N ALA A 92 27.68 26.51 -9.62
CA ALA A 92 28.50 27.50 -10.32
C ALA A 92 28.44 28.85 -9.57
N PRO A 93 29.50 29.70 -9.60
CA PRO A 93 29.56 30.94 -8.84
C PRO A 93 28.39 31.92 -9.03
N THR A 94 27.68 31.83 -10.17
CA THR A 94 26.54 32.71 -10.51
C THR A 94 25.17 32.13 -10.14
N TRP A 95 25.08 30.95 -9.51
CA TRP A 95 23.80 30.26 -9.29
C TRP A 95 22.82 31.08 -8.43
N LEU A 96 23.24 31.54 -7.24
CA LEU A 96 22.39 32.34 -6.36
C LEU A 96 21.93 33.63 -7.04
N GLU A 97 22.83 34.30 -7.74
CA GLU A 97 22.53 35.53 -8.46
C GLU A 97 21.50 35.30 -9.57
N ALA A 98 21.69 34.28 -10.41
CA ALA A 98 20.80 33.95 -11.52
C ALA A 98 19.37 33.60 -11.03
N MET A 99 19.26 32.81 -9.95
CA MET A 99 17.95 32.47 -9.36
C MET A 99 17.28 33.70 -8.71
N VAL A 100 18.02 34.56 -8.00
CA VAL A 100 17.48 35.78 -7.39
C VAL A 100 17.04 36.79 -8.45
N GLN A 101 17.87 37.01 -9.48
CA GLN A 101 17.51 37.87 -10.61
C GLN A 101 16.20 37.42 -11.28
N ARG A 102 15.90 36.11 -11.29
CA ARG A 102 14.60 35.61 -11.80
C ARG A 102 13.44 35.91 -10.85
N LEU A 103 13.59 35.70 -9.53
CA LEU A 103 12.54 36.01 -8.55
C LEU A 103 12.26 37.51 -8.40
N GLU A 104 13.24 38.40 -8.52
CA GLU A 104 12.98 39.84 -8.41
C GLU A 104 12.43 40.43 -9.73
N ARG A 105 12.72 39.82 -10.90
CA ARG A 105 12.12 40.22 -12.20
C ARG A 105 10.69 39.72 -12.39
N GLU A 106 10.29 38.62 -11.77
CA GLU A 106 8.92 38.10 -11.79
C GLU A 106 8.35 37.98 -10.35
N PRO A 107 7.76 39.07 -9.79
CA PRO A 107 7.28 39.09 -8.40
C PRO A 107 6.21 38.03 -8.07
N ASP A 108 5.45 37.57 -9.06
CA ASP A 108 4.41 36.54 -8.94
C ASP A 108 4.98 35.11 -8.94
N VAL A 109 6.22 34.89 -9.38
CA VAL A 109 6.90 33.61 -9.27
C VAL A 109 7.23 33.33 -7.81
N ALA A 110 6.86 32.14 -7.33
CA ALA A 110 7.07 31.70 -5.96
C ALA A 110 8.30 30.79 -5.82
N ILE A 111 8.59 29.99 -6.86
CA ILE A 111 9.67 29.00 -6.92
C ILE A 111 10.36 29.08 -8.28
N VAL A 112 11.69 29.16 -8.30
CA VAL A 112 12.54 28.95 -9.48
C VAL A 112 13.31 27.65 -9.29
N THR A 113 13.13 26.69 -10.19
CA THR A 113 13.92 25.44 -10.20
C THR A 113 15.09 25.57 -11.15
N GLY A 114 16.29 25.28 -10.64
CA GLY A 114 17.51 25.21 -11.42
C GLY A 114 17.64 23.88 -12.17
N ASN A 115 18.82 23.67 -12.73
CA ASN A 115 19.23 22.42 -13.36
C ASN A 115 20.73 22.24 -13.08
N ALA A 116 21.26 21.04 -13.28
CA ALA A 116 22.66 20.71 -13.04
C ALA A 116 23.22 19.83 -14.16
N VAL A 117 24.53 19.72 -14.23
CA VAL A 117 25.25 18.71 -15.01
C VAL A 117 25.50 17.50 -14.11
N ASN A 118 25.34 16.28 -14.64
CA ASN A 118 25.67 15.06 -13.88
C ASN A 118 27.20 14.96 -13.71
N ASP A 119 27.64 14.76 -12.46
CA ASP A 119 29.03 14.62 -12.01
C ASP A 119 29.17 13.24 -11.30
N GLY A 120 30.21 12.48 -11.60
CA GLY A 120 30.47 11.17 -10.98
C GLY A 120 30.70 10.00 -11.95
N GLY A 121 30.73 10.25 -13.26
CA GLY A 121 31.09 9.27 -14.27
C GLY A 121 29.93 8.42 -14.81
N GLY A 122 30.26 7.52 -15.75
CA GLY A 122 29.30 6.67 -16.45
C GLY A 122 28.56 7.38 -17.59
N ALA A 123 27.51 6.74 -18.10
CA ALA A 123 26.89 7.10 -19.39
C ALA A 123 26.13 8.45 -19.44
N LEU A 124 25.95 9.11 -18.29
CA LEU A 124 25.27 10.41 -18.17
C LEU A 124 26.20 11.56 -17.78
N ASP A 125 27.47 11.28 -17.49
CA ASP A 125 28.46 12.27 -17.06
C ASP A 125 28.61 13.41 -18.08
N GLY A 126 28.78 14.64 -17.58
CA GLY A 126 28.89 15.83 -18.43
C GLY A 126 27.60 16.26 -19.15
N ARG A 127 26.47 15.55 -18.96
CA ARG A 127 25.15 15.92 -19.54
C ARG A 127 24.29 16.64 -18.51
N PRO A 128 23.34 17.51 -18.92
CA PRO A 128 22.32 18.05 -18.01
C PRO A 128 21.48 16.95 -17.34
N VAL A 129 21.07 17.16 -16.09
CA VAL A 129 20.16 16.31 -15.31
C VAL A 129 18.75 16.37 -15.89
N ARG A 130 18.33 17.54 -16.39
CA ARG A 130 17.09 17.74 -17.14
C ARG A 130 17.39 18.21 -18.57
N PRO A 131 17.04 17.44 -19.62
CA PRO A 131 17.22 17.83 -21.02
C PRO A 131 16.05 18.71 -21.48
N TRP A 132 15.90 19.90 -20.91
CA TRP A 132 14.88 20.88 -21.29
C TRP A 132 15.34 21.76 -22.47
N PRO A 133 14.40 22.43 -23.18
CA PRO A 133 14.73 23.53 -24.07
C PRO A 133 15.38 24.69 -23.31
N ALA A 134 16.14 25.54 -24.01
CA ALA A 134 16.75 26.74 -23.45
C ALA A 134 15.74 27.86 -23.07
N GLU A 135 14.45 27.64 -23.23
CA GLU A 135 13.38 28.60 -22.91
C GLU A 135 12.79 28.32 -21.52
N PRO A 136 12.72 29.32 -20.62
CA PRO A 136 12.05 29.20 -19.33
C PRO A 136 10.59 28.73 -19.45
N ARG A 137 10.20 27.75 -18.64
CA ARG A 137 8.84 27.20 -18.60
C ARG A 137 8.19 27.48 -17.26
N THR A 138 6.91 27.86 -17.27
CA THR A 138 6.06 27.80 -16.07
C THR A 138 5.55 26.36 -15.92
N LEU A 139 5.75 25.77 -14.75
CA LEU A 139 5.37 24.40 -14.43
C LEU A 139 4.06 24.39 -13.64
N ARG A 140 3.07 23.62 -14.10
CA ARG A 140 1.76 23.46 -13.44
C ARG A 140 1.68 22.10 -12.77
N PHE A 141 0.70 21.92 -11.88
CA PHE A 141 0.46 20.65 -11.18
C PHE A 141 0.41 19.43 -12.13
N LEU A 142 -0.27 19.54 -13.28
CA LEU A 142 -0.32 18.49 -14.31
C LEU A 142 1.05 18.14 -14.90
N ASP A 143 1.93 19.11 -15.04
CA ASP A 143 3.26 18.92 -15.63
C ASP A 143 4.15 18.13 -14.65
N LEU A 144 4.11 18.50 -13.36
CA LEU A 144 4.74 17.78 -12.24
C LEU A 144 4.21 16.35 -12.10
N VAL A 145 2.89 16.13 -12.16
CA VAL A 145 2.29 14.78 -12.09
C VAL A 145 2.69 13.92 -13.30
N THR A 146 2.84 14.52 -14.48
CA THR A 146 3.23 13.79 -15.70
C THR A 146 4.72 13.44 -15.70
N HIS A 147 5.57 14.38 -15.28
CA HIS A 147 7.02 14.22 -15.14
C HIS A 147 7.41 14.60 -13.71
N GLU A 148 7.56 13.58 -12.87
CA GLU A 148 7.94 13.70 -11.45
C GLU A 148 9.26 14.46 -11.25
N ASP A 149 10.08 14.49 -12.30
CA ASP A 149 11.39 15.11 -12.34
C ASP A 149 11.35 16.58 -12.83
N SER A 150 10.15 17.15 -13.03
CA SER A 150 9.91 18.54 -13.47
C SER A 150 10.56 19.61 -12.58
N VAL A 151 10.76 19.32 -11.31
CA VAL A 151 11.45 20.21 -10.37
C VAL A 151 12.69 19.49 -9.88
N PHE A 152 13.86 20.11 -10.01
CA PHE A 152 15.12 19.59 -9.50
C PHE A 152 15.42 20.20 -8.13
N ILE A 153 16.10 19.43 -7.27
CA ILE A 153 16.29 19.78 -5.85
C ILE A 153 17.02 21.11 -5.66
N MET A 154 17.96 21.47 -6.55
CA MET A 154 18.50 22.82 -6.62
C MET A 154 17.42 23.81 -7.06
N ALA A 155 16.65 24.30 -6.11
CA ALA A 155 15.57 25.26 -6.30
C ALA A 155 15.69 26.43 -5.31
N LEU A 156 15.27 27.61 -5.76
CA LEU A 156 15.16 28.82 -4.95
C LEU A 156 13.67 29.18 -4.78
N PHE A 157 13.24 29.47 -3.56
CA PHE A 157 11.85 29.87 -3.30
C PHE A 157 11.70 30.95 -2.24
N ARG A 158 10.57 31.67 -2.29
CA ARG A 158 10.23 32.69 -1.29
C ARG A 158 9.88 32.02 0.04
N ARG A 159 10.28 32.62 1.17
CA ARG A 159 9.84 32.17 2.52
C ARG A 159 8.32 32.01 2.61
N ALA A 160 7.57 32.89 1.94
CA ALA A 160 6.12 32.85 1.82
C ALA A 160 5.55 31.49 1.30
N VAL A 161 6.34 30.69 0.56
CA VAL A 161 5.94 29.32 0.18
C VAL A 161 5.89 28.42 1.42
N TYR A 162 6.97 28.38 2.20
CA TYR A 162 7.05 27.62 3.46
C TYR A 162 5.97 28.08 4.46
N GLU A 163 5.73 29.38 4.57
CA GLU A 163 4.66 29.95 5.42
C GLU A 163 3.25 29.59 4.93
N ARG A 164 3.07 29.33 3.62
CA ARG A 164 1.78 29.01 2.99
C ARG A 164 1.45 27.52 2.96
N ILE A 165 2.44 26.64 2.77
CA ILE A 165 2.24 25.18 2.62
C ILE A 165 2.92 24.32 3.69
N GLY A 166 3.64 24.92 4.63
CA GLY A 166 4.47 24.23 5.63
C GLY A 166 5.80 23.71 5.06
N GLY A 167 6.54 23.00 5.90
CA GLY A 167 7.85 22.41 5.56
C GLY A 167 7.78 21.15 4.69
N PHE A 168 8.89 20.41 4.65
CA PHE A 168 8.97 19.06 4.09
C PHE A 168 8.23 18.04 4.99
N ASN A 169 7.69 17.01 4.37
CA ASN A 169 6.86 16.01 5.04
C ASN A 169 7.74 14.98 5.76
N GLU A 170 7.94 15.10 7.08
CA GLU A 170 8.84 14.22 7.85
C GLU A 170 8.46 12.74 7.86
N ARG A 171 7.27 12.38 7.35
CA ARG A 171 6.90 10.98 7.10
C ARG A 171 7.51 10.41 5.80
N LEU A 172 8.23 11.22 5.03
CA LEU A 172 8.89 10.84 3.78
C LEU A 172 10.41 10.85 3.95
N TYR A 173 11.02 9.68 3.71
CA TYR A 173 12.47 9.46 3.65
C TYR A 173 13.05 9.61 2.23
N ARG A 174 12.19 9.78 1.22
CA ARG A 174 12.47 9.93 -0.22
C ARG A 174 11.30 10.68 -0.87
N SER A 175 11.57 11.41 -1.96
CA SER A 175 10.60 12.21 -2.73
C SER A 175 9.81 13.22 -1.89
N GLU A 176 10.39 13.63 -0.76
CA GLU A 176 9.89 14.67 0.13
C GLU A 176 9.83 16.04 -0.54
N ASP A 177 10.73 16.26 -1.50
CA ASP A 177 10.77 17.42 -2.37
C ASP A 177 9.59 17.39 -3.35
N TYR A 178 9.31 16.26 -4.01
CA TYR A 178 8.17 16.07 -4.90
C TYR A 178 6.81 16.29 -4.19
N ASP A 179 6.68 15.87 -2.93
CA ASP A 179 5.53 16.20 -2.06
C ASP A 179 5.40 17.72 -1.83
N PHE A 180 6.51 18.41 -1.55
CA PHE A 180 6.55 19.87 -1.38
C PHE A 180 6.21 20.63 -2.67
N TRP A 181 6.77 20.22 -3.82
CA TRP A 181 6.51 20.84 -5.12
C TRP A 181 5.05 20.66 -5.58
N LEU A 182 4.48 19.47 -5.37
CA LEU A 182 3.07 19.20 -5.65
C LEU A 182 2.13 19.98 -4.70
N ARG A 183 2.47 20.12 -3.41
CA ARG A 183 1.73 21.01 -2.49
C ARG A 183 1.78 22.47 -2.94
N ALA A 184 2.94 22.96 -3.38
CA ALA A 184 3.08 24.34 -3.86
C ALA A 184 2.21 24.58 -5.11
N ALA A 185 2.25 23.66 -6.09
CA ALA A 185 1.43 23.74 -7.28
C ALA A 185 -0.09 23.54 -7.00
N ALA A 186 -0.45 22.76 -5.98
CA ALA A 186 -1.84 22.59 -5.51
C ALA A 186 -2.37 23.81 -4.73
N ALA A 187 -1.48 24.61 -4.16
CA ALA A 187 -1.78 25.95 -3.63
C ALA A 187 -1.75 27.05 -4.73
N ASP A 188 -1.67 26.65 -6.00
CA ASP A 188 -1.54 27.49 -7.21
C ASP A 188 -0.38 28.50 -7.15
N LEU A 189 0.71 28.17 -6.43
CA LEU A 189 1.94 28.96 -6.38
C LEU A 189 2.75 28.75 -7.68
N ARG A 190 3.14 29.84 -8.35
CA ARG A 190 3.79 29.79 -9.67
C ARG A 190 5.24 29.27 -9.56
N ILE A 191 5.52 28.17 -10.26
CA ILE A 191 6.85 27.54 -10.38
C ILE A 191 7.39 27.78 -11.79
N VAL A 192 8.67 28.16 -11.93
CA VAL A 192 9.33 28.33 -13.25
C VAL A 192 10.71 27.67 -13.32
N THR A 193 11.17 27.31 -14.51
CA THR A 193 12.51 26.74 -14.75
C THR A 193 13.55 27.80 -15.08
N HIS A 194 14.77 27.66 -14.54
CA HIS A 194 15.96 28.29 -15.09
C HIS A 194 16.48 27.46 -16.29
N PRO A 195 16.90 28.07 -17.40
CA PRO A 195 17.31 27.32 -18.60
C PRO A 195 18.73 26.74 -18.50
N GLU A 196 19.64 27.42 -17.80
CA GLU A 196 21.04 27.01 -17.70
C GLU A 196 21.28 26.02 -16.53
N PRO A 197 22.06 24.94 -16.75
CA PRO A 197 22.40 23.96 -15.72
C PRO A 197 23.57 24.42 -14.83
N LEU A 198 23.36 25.47 -14.05
CA LEU A 198 24.38 26.17 -13.24
C LEU A 198 24.87 25.40 -11.98
N GLY A 199 24.87 24.07 -11.99
CA GLY A 199 25.33 23.25 -10.87
C GLY A 199 25.85 21.88 -11.31
N TRP A 200 26.37 21.12 -10.35
CA TRP A 200 26.86 19.75 -10.54
C TRP A 200 26.15 18.81 -9.57
N TYR A 201 25.47 17.81 -10.12
CA TYR A 201 24.70 16.80 -9.39
C TYR A 201 25.50 15.51 -9.27
N ARG A 202 25.82 15.10 -8.03
CA ARG A 202 26.74 14.01 -7.73
C ARG A 202 26.04 12.63 -7.74
N ARG A 203 26.23 11.87 -8.82
CA ARG A 203 25.70 10.50 -8.94
C ARG A 203 26.51 9.49 -8.15
N ARG A 204 26.05 9.14 -6.94
CA ARG A 204 26.64 8.08 -6.11
C ARG A 204 25.83 6.77 -6.12
N PRO A 205 26.46 5.58 -6.23
CA PRO A 205 25.75 4.28 -6.17
C PRO A 205 25.08 3.99 -4.81
N ASP A 206 25.57 4.60 -3.73
CA ASP A 206 25.08 4.54 -2.35
C ASP A 206 24.03 5.61 -2.01
N SER A 207 23.74 6.54 -2.94
CA SER A 207 22.74 7.60 -2.72
C SER A 207 21.33 7.04 -2.50
N ALA A 208 20.51 7.73 -1.71
CA ALA A 208 19.12 7.33 -1.45
C ALA A 208 18.28 7.20 -2.74
N SER A 209 18.63 7.96 -3.79
CA SER A 209 18.02 7.93 -5.12
C SER A 209 18.42 6.72 -5.99
N ALA A 210 19.48 5.99 -5.65
CA ALA A 210 19.95 4.86 -6.46
C ALA A 210 19.02 3.63 -6.39
N ASP A 211 18.26 3.47 -5.29
CA ASP A 211 17.21 2.44 -5.21
C ASP A 211 15.95 2.87 -5.96
N GLN A 212 15.93 2.57 -7.25
CA GLN A 212 14.79 2.81 -8.14
C GLN A 212 13.47 2.16 -7.63
N ALA A 213 13.54 1.04 -6.90
CA ALA A 213 12.34 0.38 -6.39
C ALA A 213 11.77 1.13 -5.17
N ALA A 214 12.63 1.60 -4.26
CA ALA A 214 12.21 2.48 -3.16
C ALA A 214 11.70 3.84 -3.66
N MET A 215 12.33 4.43 -4.68
CA MET A 215 11.83 5.64 -5.33
C MET A 215 10.43 5.41 -5.94
N PHE A 216 10.22 4.33 -6.72
CA PHE A 216 8.91 4.01 -7.29
C PHE A 216 7.82 3.71 -6.25
N ALA A 217 8.16 3.32 -5.02
CA ALA A 217 7.20 3.20 -3.92
C ALA A 217 6.85 4.59 -3.37
N SER A 218 7.87 5.35 -2.95
CA SER A 218 7.74 6.71 -2.42
C SER A 218 6.97 7.66 -3.36
N ILE A 219 7.25 7.65 -4.66
CA ILE A 219 6.54 8.49 -5.65
C ILE A 219 5.04 8.12 -5.73
N LYS A 220 4.67 6.85 -5.54
CA LYS A 220 3.25 6.43 -5.47
C LYS A 220 2.58 6.94 -4.20
N ASP A 221 3.26 6.86 -3.05
CA ASP A 221 2.72 7.35 -1.79
C ASP A 221 2.47 8.86 -1.84
N VAL A 222 3.38 9.62 -2.45
CA VAL A 222 3.21 11.06 -2.73
C VAL A 222 2.03 11.30 -3.68
N LEU A 223 1.93 10.57 -4.79
CA LEU A 223 0.83 10.71 -5.76
C LEU A 223 -0.54 10.34 -5.17
N VAL A 224 -0.61 9.32 -4.30
CA VAL A 224 -1.85 8.97 -3.59
C VAL A 224 -2.26 10.08 -2.63
N ARG A 225 -1.32 10.71 -1.92
CA ARG A 225 -1.57 11.90 -1.08
C ARG A 225 -1.95 13.13 -1.91
N ALA A 226 -1.37 13.29 -3.11
CA ALA A 226 -1.66 14.41 -4.00
C ALA A 226 -3.14 14.49 -4.43
N ARG A 227 -3.89 13.37 -4.37
CA ARG A 227 -5.35 13.34 -4.56
C ARG A 227 -6.12 14.22 -3.56
N SER A 228 -5.54 14.62 -2.41
CA SER A 228 -6.18 15.47 -1.39
C SER A 228 -5.43 16.79 -1.08
N PHE A 229 -4.41 17.17 -1.86
CA PHE A 229 -3.70 18.44 -1.65
C PHE A 229 -4.55 19.69 -1.96
N ARG A 230 -5.63 19.54 -2.74
CA ARG A 230 -6.68 20.55 -2.88
C ARG A 230 -7.91 20.15 -2.08
N HIS A 231 -8.55 21.12 -1.43
CA HIS A 231 -9.86 20.95 -0.80
C HIS A 231 -10.95 20.54 -1.82
N THR A 232 -10.78 20.92 -3.08
CA THR A 232 -11.59 20.44 -4.22
C THR A 232 -10.65 20.05 -5.36
N PRO A 233 -10.28 18.76 -5.48
CA PRO A 233 -9.40 18.28 -6.54
C PRO A 233 -10.02 18.43 -7.93
N ARG A 234 -9.24 18.84 -8.94
CA ARG A 234 -9.73 18.95 -10.32
C ARG A 234 -9.75 17.58 -10.99
N ALA A 235 -10.76 17.31 -11.82
CA ALA A 235 -10.98 15.99 -12.40
C ALA A 235 -9.89 15.55 -13.40
N ASP A 236 -9.24 16.52 -14.06
CA ASP A 236 -8.08 16.33 -14.94
C ASP A 236 -6.79 16.05 -14.16
N GLU A 237 -6.60 16.75 -13.02
CA GLU A 237 -5.53 16.51 -12.06
C GLU A 237 -5.61 15.10 -11.45
N LEU A 238 -6.79 14.69 -10.96
CA LEU A 238 -7.02 13.31 -10.49
C LEU A 238 -6.77 12.27 -11.60
N ALA A 239 -7.31 12.49 -12.79
CA ALA A 239 -7.11 11.56 -13.90
C ALA A 239 -5.64 11.50 -14.36
N ALA A 240 -4.84 12.56 -14.16
CA ALA A 240 -3.40 12.55 -14.41
C ALA A 240 -2.65 11.71 -13.36
N ILE A 241 -3.00 11.87 -12.07
CA ILE A 241 -2.47 11.06 -10.97
C ILE A 241 -2.74 9.57 -11.23
N ASP A 242 -3.97 9.20 -11.58
CA ASP A 242 -4.34 7.81 -11.84
C ASP A 242 -3.58 7.19 -13.04
N ARG A 243 -3.37 7.96 -14.11
CA ARG A 243 -2.53 7.53 -15.25
C ARG A 243 -1.07 7.31 -14.83
N LYS A 244 -0.52 8.21 -13.99
CA LYS A 244 0.86 8.09 -13.50
C LYS A 244 1.02 6.91 -12.54
N LEU A 245 0.02 6.63 -11.71
CA LEU A 245 0.02 5.46 -10.82
C LEU A 245 0.02 4.13 -11.60
N ASP A 246 -0.75 3.97 -12.69
CA ASP A 246 -0.64 2.78 -13.55
C ASP A 246 0.72 2.69 -14.28
N GLN A 247 1.27 3.82 -14.72
CA GLN A 247 2.62 3.86 -15.31
C GLN A 247 3.65 3.35 -14.30
N LEU A 248 3.69 3.90 -13.08
CA LEU A 248 4.64 3.50 -12.03
C LEU A 248 4.38 2.08 -11.48
N ALA A 249 3.15 1.58 -11.54
CA ALA A 249 2.85 0.18 -11.28
C ALA A 249 3.48 -0.72 -12.37
N SER A 250 3.35 -0.32 -13.64
CA SER A 250 3.91 -1.05 -14.78
C SER A 250 5.44 -1.00 -14.85
N GLU A 251 6.06 0.15 -14.56
CA GLU A 251 7.52 0.28 -14.51
C GLU A 251 8.12 -0.49 -13.33
N SER A 252 7.44 -0.51 -12.19
CA SER A 252 7.78 -1.37 -11.06
C SER A 252 7.69 -2.87 -11.40
N LEU A 253 6.64 -3.30 -12.12
CA LEU A 253 6.51 -4.67 -12.62
C LEU A 253 7.65 -5.04 -13.60
N LEU A 254 8.04 -4.13 -14.49
CA LEU A 254 9.14 -4.34 -15.43
C LEU A 254 10.51 -4.36 -14.73
N HIS A 255 10.71 -3.54 -13.70
CA HIS A 255 11.91 -3.60 -12.86
C HIS A 255 11.97 -4.94 -12.12
N SER A 256 10.88 -5.40 -11.50
CA SER A 256 10.82 -6.71 -10.84
C SER A 256 11.05 -7.85 -11.83
N ALA A 257 10.48 -7.80 -13.04
CA ALA A 257 10.75 -8.78 -14.10
C ALA A 257 12.24 -8.87 -14.44
N LYS A 258 12.92 -7.72 -14.62
CA LYS A 258 14.37 -7.65 -14.86
C LYS A 258 15.17 -8.20 -13.67
N ARG A 259 14.84 -7.80 -12.43
CA ARG A 259 15.51 -8.27 -11.20
C ARG A 259 15.33 -9.77 -10.98
N ALA A 260 14.16 -10.32 -11.35
CA ALA A 260 13.88 -11.76 -11.35
C ALA A 260 14.69 -12.51 -12.42
N LEU A 261 14.75 -12.02 -13.67
CA LEU A 261 15.61 -12.59 -14.73
C LEU A 261 17.09 -12.63 -14.31
N LEU A 262 17.63 -11.52 -13.82
CA LEU A 262 19.03 -11.42 -13.34
C LEU A 262 19.31 -12.39 -12.18
N ARG A 263 18.32 -12.63 -11.31
CA ARG A 263 18.39 -13.59 -10.20
C ARG A 263 17.98 -15.02 -10.62
N ARG A 264 17.84 -15.31 -11.92
CA ARG A 264 17.40 -16.59 -12.52
C ARG A 264 16.03 -17.11 -12.04
N ARG A 265 15.20 -16.23 -11.46
CA ARG A 265 13.82 -16.53 -11.01
C ARG A 265 12.85 -16.43 -12.19
N TYR A 266 12.97 -17.38 -13.13
CA TYR A 266 12.27 -17.32 -14.42
C TYR A 266 10.74 -17.37 -14.29
N SER A 267 10.20 -18.11 -13.33
CA SER A 267 8.75 -18.18 -13.05
C SER A 267 8.17 -16.82 -12.65
N GLU A 268 8.82 -16.11 -11.74
CA GLU A 268 8.48 -14.77 -11.27
C GLU A 268 8.59 -13.73 -12.40
N ALA A 269 9.67 -13.77 -13.18
CA ALA A 269 9.80 -12.95 -14.38
C ALA A 269 8.64 -13.19 -15.36
N ARG A 270 8.24 -14.46 -15.55
CA ARG A 270 7.11 -14.87 -16.40
C ARG A 270 5.78 -14.31 -15.89
N CYS A 271 5.54 -14.33 -14.58
CA CYS A 271 4.37 -13.70 -13.96
C CYS A 271 4.32 -12.18 -14.21
N HIS A 272 5.44 -11.48 -14.03
CA HIS A 272 5.51 -10.03 -14.26
C HIS A 272 5.33 -9.67 -15.75
N PHE A 273 5.88 -10.45 -16.68
CA PHE A 273 5.66 -10.23 -18.12
C PHE A 273 4.22 -10.53 -18.56
N TRP A 274 3.57 -11.57 -18.00
CA TRP A 274 2.13 -11.77 -18.22
C TRP A 274 1.28 -10.63 -17.67
N GLU A 275 1.68 -10.03 -16.54
CA GLU A 275 0.96 -8.88 -16.00
C GLU A 275 1.16 -7.60 -16.83
N LEU A 276 2.37 -7.35 -17.35
CA LEU A 276 2.60 -6.25 -18.30
C LEU A 276 1.74 -6.40 -19.57
N TYR A 277 1.54 -7.64 -20.03
CA TYR A 277 0.60 -7.93 -21.12
C TYR A 277 -0.86 -7.66 -20.71
N ARG A 278 -1.31 -8.12 -19.53
CA ARG A 278 -2.67 -7.85 -19.00
C ARG A 278 -2.94 -6.35 -18.82
N ARG A 279 -1.93 -5.55 -18.43
CA ARG A 279 -1.98 -4.07 -18.38
C ARG A 279 -1.88 -3.39 -19.75
N GLY A 280 -2.10 -4.14 -20.84
CA GLY A 280 -2.19 -3.61 -22.20
C GLY A 280 -0.86 -3.11 -22.78
N LYS A 281 0.29 -3.38 -22.15
CA LYS A 281 1.59 -2.86 -22.62
C LYS A 281 2.13 -3.59 -23.88
N GLY A 282 1.37 -4.53 -24.42
CA GLY A 282 1.52 -5.06 -25.78
C GLY A 282 2.11 -6.46 -25.90
N LEU A 283 1.95 -7.05 -27.10
CA LEU A 283 2.38 -8.41 -27.44
C LEU A 283 3.85 -8.77 -27.12
N PRO A 284 4.85 -7.86 -27.15
CA PRO A 284 6.22 -8.22 -26.77
C PRO A 284 6.34 -8.83 -25.37
N TYR A 285 5.54 -8.37 -24.40
CA TYR A 285 5.58 -8.94 -23.05
C TYR A 285 4.94 -10.33 -22.97
N ALA A 286 3.91 -10.62 -23.77
CA ALA A 286 3.41 -11.99 -23.92
C ALA A 286 4.46 -12.90 -24.58
N ALA A 287 5.19 -12.42 -25.59
CA ALA A 287 6.30 -13.17 -26.20
C ALA A 287 7.42 -13.47 -25.19
N MET A 288 7.83 -12.49 -24.37
CA MET A 288 8.78 -12.70 -23.27
C MET A 288 8.26 -13.70 -22.23
N ALA A 289 6.96 -13.70 -21.92
CA ALA A 289 6.33 -14.63 -20.99
C ALA A 289 6.07 -16.04 -21.56
N LEU A 290 6.18 -16.20 -22.88
CA LEU A 290 6.13 -17.48 -23.60
C LEU A 290 7.54 -18.06 -23.85
N ALA A 291 8.57 -17.21 -23.91
CA ALA A 291 9.98 -17.61 -24.06
C ALA A 291 10.61 -18.14 -22.75
N LEU A 292 9.95 -17.95 -21.61
CA LEU A 292 10.39 -18.47 -20.31
C LEU A 292 9.72 -19.82 -19.98
N PRO A 293 10.38 -20.73 -19.23
CA PRO A 293 9.87 -22.06 -18.93
C PRO A 293 8.44 -22.08 -18.36
N ARG A 294 7.64 -23.06 -18.81
CA ARG A 294 6.25 -23.24 -18.38
C ARG A 294 6.16 -23.84 -16.97
N SER A 295 6.24 -22.99 -15.96
CA SER A 295 5.64 -23.23 -14.63
C SER A 295 4.44 -22.30 -14.41
N LEU A 296 3.48 -22.71 -13.58
CA LEU A 296 2.18 -22.03 -13.42
C LEU A 296 2.37 -20.56 -13.02
N CYS A 297 1.87 -19.64 -13.85
CA CYS A 297 1.89 -18.22 -13.52
C CYS A 297 0.73 -17.87 -12.60
N GLY A 298 1.06 -17.23 -11.49
CA GLY A 298 0.10 -16.71 -10.54
C GLY A 298 -0.80 -15.59 -11.08
N PRO A 299 -1.93 -15.31 -10.42
CA PRO A 299 -2.57 -14.01 -10.53
C PRO A 299 -1.59 -12.88 -10.12
N PRO A 300 -1.82 -11.65 -10.61
CA PRO A 300 -0.91 -10.53 -10.39
C PRO A 300 -1.13 -9.85 -9.04
N ILE A 301 -0.07 -9.24 -8.50
CA ILE A 301 -0.22 -8.19 -7.49
C ILE A 301 -0.63 -6.90 -8.20
N THR A 302 -1.93 -6.71 -8.39
CA THR A 302 -2.52 -5.47 -8.92
C THR A 302 -2.71 -4.44 -7.80
N HIS A 303 -1.97 -3.34 -7.91
CA HIS A 303 -2.41 -2.04 -7.38
C HIS A 303 -3.20 -1.29 -8.46
N ASP A 304 -4.31 -0.71 -8.02
CA ASP A 304 -5.35 0.10 -8.67
C ASP A 304 -5.93 -0.38 -10.02
N SER A 305 -7.19 0.00 -10.21
CA SER A 305 -8.08 -0.43 -11.29
C SER A 305 -8.36 0.73 -12.25
N ALA A 306 -8.00 0.56 -13.53
CA ALA A 306 -8.47 1.43 -14.60
C ALA A 306 -9.78 0.86 -15.19
N PRO A 307 -10.85 1.67 -15.37
CA PRO A 307 -12.08 1.20 -15.99
C PRO A 307 -11.89 0.96 -17.49
N ALA A 308 -12.49 -0.11 -18.01
CA ALA A 308 -12.58 -0.33 -19.45
C ALA A 308 -13.51 0.73 -20.06
N ARG A 309 -12.95 1.72 -20.76
CA ARG A 309 -13.75 2.66 -21.56
C ARG A 309 -14.32 1.93 -22.77
N ASP A 310 -15.64 1.97 -22.87
CA ASP A 310 -16.40 1.38 -23.98
C ASP A 310 -16.05 2.06 -25.31
N ARG A 311 -16.02 1.27 -26.39
CA ARG A 311 -15.84 1.73 -27.77
C ARG A 311 -17.18 1.68 -28.51
N ARG A 312 -17.99 2.74 -28.40
CA ARG A 312 -19.05 3.06 -29.39
C ARG A 312 -19.70 4.44 -29.19
N ARG A 313 -19.54 5.32 -30.18
CA ARG A 313 -20.53 6.31 -30.66
C ARG A 313 -20.12 6.72 -32.09
N CYS A 314 -21.12 7.08 -32.92
CA CYS A 314 -21.05 7.03 -34.40
C CYS A 314 -20.88 5.57 -34.88
N VAL A 315 -21.55 5.00 -35.90
CA VAL A 315 -22.42 5.44 -37.04
C VAL A 315 -23.41 4.26 -37.28
N GLU A 316 -24.69 4.35 -37.69
CA GLU A 316 -25.62 5.46 -38.03
C GLU A 316 -27.04 5.18 -37.45
N ALA A 317 -28.13 5.58 -38.15
CA ALA A 317 -29.52 5.18 -37.91
C ALA A 317 -30.10 4.38 -39.11
N GLY A 318 -31.09 3.52 -38.87
CA GLY A 318 -32.00 2.98 -39.91
C GLY A 318 -31.91 1.47 -40.24
N SER A 319 -33.10 0.84 -40.33
CA SER A 319 -33.44 -0.28 -41.22
C SER A 319 -32.90 -1.72 -40.97
N ALA A 320 -33.76 -2.53 -40.34
CA ALA A 320 -34.26 -3.84 -40.83
C ALA A 320 -33.41 -5.15 -40.84
N CYS A 321 -33.94 -6.12 -40.08
CA CYS A 321 -34.22 -7.53 -40.45
C CYS A 321 -33.12 -8.62 -40.63
N LEU A 322 -33.05 -9.48 -39.59
CA LEU A 322 -33.28 -10.96 -39.63
C LEU A 322 -32.19 -11.90 -40.25
N PRO A 323 -32.17 -13.22 -39.90
CA PRO A 323 -30.94 -13.77 -39.32
C PRO A 323 -30.50 -15.20 -39.76
N GLU A 324 -29.54 -15.73 -38.99
CA GLU A 324 -29.27 -17.15 -38.68
C GLU A 324 -28.34 -18.04 -39.55
N ARG A 325 -27.52 -18.79 -38.80
CA ARG A 325 -27.10 -20.20 -38.96
C ARG A 325 -25.88 -20.64 -39.81
N GLN A 326 -25.17 -21.57 -39.15
CA GLN A 326 -24.47 -22.78 -39.65
C GLN A 326 -23.11 -22.67 -40.38
N ARG A 327 -22.06 -23.03 -39.63
CA ARG A 327 -21.28 -24.30 -39.72
C ARG A 327 -20.69 -24.76 -41.09
N VAL A 328 -19.41 -25.19 -40.97
CA VAL A 328 -18.79 -26.41 -41.55
C VAL A 328 -17.86 -26.31 -42.81
N SER A 329 -16.71 -26.98 -42.66
CA SER A 329 -15.77 -27.61 -43.63
C SER A 329 -14.98 -26.83 -44.70
N ALA A 330 -13.65 -26.99 -44.60
CA ALA A 330 -12.76 -27.64 -45.59
C ALA A 330 -12.33 -26.98 -46.93
N LEU A 331 -11.00 -26.80 -47.03
CA LEU A 331 -10.08 -27.35 -48.05
C LEU A 331 -10.22 -27.06 -49.57
N CYS A 332 -9.07 -26.64 -50.11
CA CYS A 332 -8.48 -26.99 -51.42
C CYS A 332 -8.99 -26.35 -52.72
N GLY A 333 -8.01 -26.17 -53.64
CA GLY A 333 -8.20 -25.82 -55.06
C GLY A 333 -7.53 -24.50 -55.48
N ALA A 334 -6.61 -24.40 -56.45
CA ALA A 334 -5.62 -25.34 -57.03
C ALA A 334 -4.62 -24.54 -57.93
N ALA A 335 -3.62 -25.23 -58.51
CA ALA A 335 -2.66 -24.81 -59.57
C ALA A 335 -1.60 -23.72 -59.20
N VAL A 336 -0.25 -23.90 -59.27
CA VAL A 336 0.70 -24.72 -60.07
C VAL A 336 1.12 -24.01 -61.40
N TRP A 337 2.14 -23.12 -61.38
CA TRP A 337 3.58 -23.33 -61.75
C TRP A 337 3.93 -22.84 -63.19
N PRO A 338 5.21 -22.67 -63.63
CA PRO A 338 6.44 -22.27 -62.91
C PRO A 338 7.43 -21.34 -63.71
N VAL A 339 8.60 -20.99 -63.10
CA VAL A 339 9.95 -20.70 -63.71
C VAL A 339 10.07 -19.57 -64.77
N ARG A 340 10.72 -18.40 -64.54
CA ARG A 340 12.18 -18.06 -64.36
C ARG A 340 13.10 -18.30 -65.61
N PRO A 341 14.29 -17.66 -65.74
CA PRO A 341 14.68 -16.23 -65.56
C PRO A 341 15.77 -15.72 -66.58
N ARG A 342 16.15 -14.41 -66.58
CA ARG A 342 17.45 -13.75 -66.99
C ARG A 342 17.23 -12.32 -67.53
N GLN A 343 18.18 -11.37 -67.63
CA GLN A 343 19.34 -10.97 -66.78
C GLN A 343 19.93 -9.61 -67.29
N LYS A 344 20.39 -8.70 -66.38
CA LYS A 344 21.31 -7.54 -66.65
C LYS A 344 20.71 -6.39 -67.55
N ARG A 345 21.25 -5.16 -67.70
CA ARG A 345 22.46 -4.45 -67.18
C ARG A 345 22.37 -2.91 -67.35
N SER A 346 23.05 -2.11 -66.49
CA SER A 346 23.61 -0.73 -66.73
C SER A 346 22.68 0.46 -67.11
N ALA A 347 23.01 1.76 -66.92
CA ALA A 347 24.13 2.46 -66.24
C ALA A 347 23.77 3.93 -65.82
N ALA A 348 24.69 4.59 -65.09
CA ALA A 348 25.02 6.03 -64.94
C ALA A 348 24.08 7.14 -65.53
N ALA A 349 23.86 8.32 -64.92
CA ALA A 349 24.31 8.95 -63.64
C ALA A 349 23.32 10.12 -63.27
N SER A 350 23.55 11.21 -62.49
CA SER A 350 24.75 11.84 -61.88
C SER A 350 24.42 12.83 -60.71
N ARG A 351 25.35 13.76 -60.44
CA ARG A 351 25.37 14.95 -59.53
C ARG A 351 24.10 15.85 -59.54
N ALA A 352 23.73 16.60 -58.49
CA ALA A 352 24.24 16.70 -57.11
C ALA A 352 23.34 17.53 -56.14
N ARG A 353 23.69 17.47 -54.84
CA ARG A 353 23.54 18.47 -53.75
C ARG A 353 22.26 18.55 -52.86
N ILE A 354 22.57 18.84 -51.59
CA ILE A 354 21.75 19.34 -50.45
C ILE A 354 20.88 18.30 -49.70
N LEU A 355 21.02 18.32 -48.36
CA LEU A 355 20.32 17.46 -47.41
C LEU A 355 19.06 18.15 -46.86
N LEU A 356 17.99 17.38 -46.66
CA LEU A 356 17.04 17.58 -45.56
C LEU A 356 16.27 16.26 -45.27
N ARG A 357 17.00 15.20 -44.89
CA ARG A 357 16.38 13.92 -44.48
C ARG A 357 16.05 13.93 -42.99
N ARG A 358 14.76 13.89 -42.67
CA ARG A 358 14.27 13.45 -41.35
C ARG A 358 14.63 11.97 -41.14
N PRO A 359 15.37 11.58 -40.09
CA PRO A 359 15.18 10.28 -39.47
C PRO A 359 13.90 10.34 -38.60
N GLY A 360 13.06 9.32 -38.53
CA GLY A 360 13.12 8.02 -39.19
C GLY A 360 12.52 6.98 -38.25
N VAL A 361 11.21 6.73 -38.36
CA VAL A 361 10.51 5.77 -37.49
C VAL A 361 11.04 4.36 -37.75
N ILE A 362 11.82 3.83 -36.80
CA ILE A 362 12.31 2.45 -36.84
C ILE A 362 11.14 1.53 -36.50
N SER A 363 10.79 0.61 -37.40
CA SER A 363 9.69 -0.32 -37.18
C SER A 363 10.00 -1.34 -36.09
N SER A 364 8.99 -1.65 -35.28
CA SER A 364 9.07 -2.45 -34.05
C SER A 364 9.63 -3.87 -34.22
N ALA A 365 9.64 -4.41 -35.45
CA ALA A 365 10.17 -5.73 -35.76
C ALA A 365 11.70 -5.87 -35.55
N ARG A 366 12.49 -4.79 -35.68
CA ARG A 366 13.97 -4.88 -35.60
C ARG A 366 14.54 -4.85 -34.18
N VAL A 367 13.81 -4.30 -33.21
CA VAL A 367 14.27 -4.20 -31.81
C VAL A 367 14.31 -5.57 -31.12
N VAL A 368 13.38 -6.47 -31.48
CA VAL A 368 13.24 -7.81 -30.87
C VAL A 368 14.47 -8.70 -31.16
N ASN A 369 15.00 -8.69 -32.38
CA ASN A 369 16.09 -9.59 -32.77
C ASN A 369 17.46 -9.21 -32.18
N LEU A 370 17.75 -7.92 -31.90
CA LEU A 370 18.99 -7.55 -31.22
C LEU A 370 19.02 -7.99 -29.76
N PHE A 371 17.87 -7.94 -29.07
CA PHE A 371 17.77 -8.35 -27.66
C PHE A 371 17.96 -9.86 -27.47
N ALA A 372 17.49 -10.67 -28.42
CA ALA A 372 17.66 -12.13 -28.39
C ALA A 372 19.14 -12.55 -28.44
N TRP A 373 19.95 -11.91 -29.30
CA TRP A 373 21.38 -12.23 -29.42
C TRP A 373 22.22 -11.71 -28.25
N PHE A 374 21.88 -10.55 -27.69
CA PHE A 374 22.62 -9.99 -26.55
C PHE A 374 22.53 -10.87 -25.29
N LEU A 375 21.38 -11.53 -25.07
CA LEU A 375 21.19 -12.46 -23.96
C LEU A 375 22.03 -13.75 -24.07
N VAL A 376 22.40 -14.18 -25.28
CA VAL A 376 23.30 -15.33 -25.49
C VAL A 376 24.75 -14.94 -25.21
N ALA A 377 25.20 -13.76 -25.68
CA ALA A 377 26.58 -13.30 -25.53
C ALA A 377 26.97 -12.97 -24.08
N VAL A 378 26.09 -12.32 -23.30
CA VAL A 378 26.37 -11.93 -21.91
C VAL A 378 26.49 -13.13 -20.97
N GLY A 379 25.96 -14.30 -21.34
CA GLY A 379 26.01 -15.52 -20.54
C GLY A 379 27.42 -16.09 -20.27
N ALA A 380 28.44 -15.65 -21.01
CA ALA A 380 29.80 -16.20 -20.96
C ALA A 380 30.84 -15.32 -20.23
N ALA A 381 30.51 -14.06 -19.87
CA ALA A 381 31.51 -13.03 -19.58
C ALA A 381 31.65 -12.60 -18.10
N PHE A 382 30.90 -13.18 -17.15
CA PHE A 382 30.97 -12.82 -15.73
C PHE A 382 31.09 -14.04 -14.80
N ALA A 383 32.25 -14.70 -14.84
CA ALA A 383 32.65 -15.73 -13.88
C ALA A 383 33.20 -15.14 -12.56
N GLY A 384 32.49 -14.15 -11.99
CA GLY A 384 32.78 -13.64 -10.65
C GLY A 384 32.18 -14.55 -9.59
N GLN A 385 32.93 -14.87 -8.53
CA GLN A 385 32.49 -15.82 -7.48
C GLN A 385 31.40 -15.23 -6.56
N THR A 386 30.17 -15.15 -7.04
CA THR A 386 29.00 -15.08 -6.14
C THR A 386 28.82 -16.45 -5.49
N SER A 387 28.71 -16.52 -4.16
CA SER A 387 28.29 -17.74 -3.48
C SER A 387 26.95 -18.22 -4.06
N LYS A 388 26.96 -19.43 -4.61
CA LYS A 388 25.76 -20.05 -5.18
C LYS A 388 24.72 -20.21 -4.07
N ALA A 389 23.49 -19.79 -4.31
CA ALA A 389 22.38 -20.08 -3.42
C ALA A 389 22.21 -21.61 -3.37
N ASN A 390 22.31 -22.18 -2.18
CA ASN A 390 22.29 -23.62 -1.97
C ASN A 390 20.88 -24.10 -1.65
N THR A 391 20.57 -25.33 -2.05
CA THR A 391 19.40 -26.05 -1.55
C THR A 391 19.86 -27.01 -0.47
N VAL A 392 19.37 -26.83 0.76
CA VAL A 392 19.57 -27.74 1.88
C VAL A 392 18.34 -28.62 1.97
N THR A 393 18.44 -29.86 1.47
CA THR A 393 17.33 -30.82 1.58
C THR A 393 17.30 -31.40 2.99
N VAL A 394 16.12 -31.38 3.63
CA VAL A 394 15.89 -32.02 4.93
C VAL A 394 14.91 -33.18 4.72
N PRO A 395 15.38 -34.44 4.80
CA PRO A 395 14.53 -35.62 4.64
C PRO A 395 13.63 -35.84 5.87
N ALA A 396 12.68 -36.77 5.79
CA ALA A 396 11.90 -37.23 6.93
C ALA A 396 12.83 -37.68 8.09
N GLY A 397 12.58 -37.16 9.30
CA GLY A 397 13.44 -37.40 10.47
C GLY A 397 14.76 -36.62 10.48
N GLY A 398 15.05 -35.78 9.47
CA GLY A 398 16.22 -34.90 9.43
C GLY A 398 16.11 -33.68 10.36
N ASP A 399 17.26 -33.15 10.79
CA ASP A 399 17.32 -32.00 11.70
C ASP A 399 17.05 -30.68 10.97
N LEU A 400 15.81 -30.19 11.13
CA LEU A 400 15.38 -28.88 10.63
C LEU A 400 16.02 -27.70 11.39
N GLN A 401 16.35 -27.82 12.68
CA GLN A 401 16.96 -26.71 13.40
C GLN A 401 18.42 -26.52 12.98
N ALA A 402 19.18 -27.60 12.76
CA ALA A 402 20.52 -27.51 12.17
C ALA A 402 20.49 -26.91 10.76
N ALA A 403 19.47 -27.21 9.96
CA ALA A 403 19.28 -26.59 8.65
C ALA A 403 18.96 -25.08 8.75
N LEU A 404 18.12 -24.67 9.71
CA LEU A 404 17.82 -23.26 10.00
C LEU A 404 19.06 -22.49 10.48
N ASP A 405 19.85 -23.08 11.38
CA ASP A 405 21.04 -22.45 11.97
C ASP A 405 22.21 -22.37 10.99
N GLY A 406 22.30 -23.30 10.02
CA GLY A 406 23.36 -23.33 9.01
C GLY A 406 23.09 -22.51 7.73
N ALA A 407 21.83 -22.12 7.47
CA ALA A 407 21.44 -21.45 6.22
C ALA A 407 21.89 -19.98 6.13
N ARG A 408 22.13 -19.51 4.89
CA ARG A 408 22.66 -18.17 4.58
C ARG A 408 21.71 -17.38 3.67
N PRO A 409 21.79 -16.02 3.62
CA PRO A 409 20.85 -15.18 2.88
C PRO A 409 20.66 -15.59 1.40
N GLY A 410 19.49 -16.14 1.08
CA GLY A 410 19.11 -16.58 -0.26
C GLY A 410 19.22 -18.08 -0.52
N ASP A 411 19.62 -18.89 0.46
CA ASP A 411 19.51 -20.35 0.43
C ASP A 411 18.04 -20.82 0.52
N VAL A 412 17.80 -22.07 0.11
CA VAL A 412 16.49 -22.74 0.18
C VAL A 412 16.59 -23.99 1.04
N ILE A 413 15.93 -24.00 2.19
CA ILE A 413 15.70 -25.19 2.99
C ILE A 413 14.48 -25.91 2.41
N SER A 414 14.69 -27.12 1.89
CA SER A 414 13.74 -27.90 1.11
C SER A 414 13.33 -29.16 1.87
N LEU A 415 12.15 -29.14 2.48
CA LEU A 415 11.63 -30.24 3.31
C LEU A 415 10.97 -31.33 2.45
N GLU A 416 11.05 -32.57 2.91
CA GLU A 416 10.43 -33.72 2.25
C GLU A 416 8.88 -33.63 2.25
N PRO A 417 8.19 -33.88 1.12
CA PRO A 417 6.73 -33.81 1.04
C PRO A 417 6.03 -34.80 1.96
N GLY A 418 4.97 -34.35 2.65
CA GLY A 418 4.22 -35.16 3.63
C GLY A 418 4.97 -35.52 4.93
N ALA A 419 6.28 -35.24 5.02
CA ALA A 419 7.05 -35.52 6.22
C ALA A 419 6.66 -34.58 7.38
N THR A 420 6.57 -35.14 8.60
CA THR A 420 6.27 -34.36 9.82
C THR A 420 7.55 -34.09 10.62
N PHE A 421 7.85 -32.80 10.80
CA PHE A 421 8.99 -32.30 11.57
C PHE A 421 8.52 -31.86 12.94
N VAL A 422 8.89 -32.62 13.98
CA VAL A 422 8.49 -32.36 15.36
C VAL A 422 9.58 -31.56 16.07
N GLY A 423 9.26 -30.36 16.57
CA GLY A 423 10.20 -29.50 17.27
C GLY A 423 9.62 -28.12 17.63
N ASN A 424 10.42 -27.33 18.35
CA ASN A 424 10.15 -25.93 18.66
C ASN A 424 11.20 -25.09 17.93
N PHE A 425 10.93 -24.75 16.66
CA PHE A 425 11.93 -24.21 15.77
C PHE A 425 12.17 -22.71 16.01
N VAL A 426 13.41 -22.25 15.85
CA VAL A 426 13.83 -20.87 16.12
C VAL A 426 14.50 -20.27 14.90
N LEU A 427 13.92 -19.20 14.36
CA LEU A 427 14.51 -18.36 13.31
C LEU A 427 15.53 -17.39 13.94
N ARG A 428 16.72 -17.26 13.33
CA ARG A 428 17.82 -16.38 13.79
C ARG A 428 18.06 -15.20 12.83
N THR A 429 18.94 -14.27 13.21
CA THR A 429 19.26 -13.08 12.41
C THR A 429 20.08 -13.42 11.18
N GLN A 430 19.51 -13.29 9.97
CA GLN A 430 20.27 -13.45 8.73
C GLN A 430 21.06 -12.18 8.35
N ALA A 431 22.26 -12.39 7.84
CA ALA A 431 23.26 -11.35 7.57
C ALA A 431 23.07 -10.67 6.20
N GLY A 432 21.95 -9.94 6.06
CA GLY A 432 21.60 -9.17 4.86
C GLY A 432 20.19 -9.49 4.36
N THR A 433 19.41 -8.46 4.03
CA THR A 433 17.96 -8.56 3.80
C THR A 433 17.56 -8.77 2.33
N ASP A 434 18.49 -8.61 1.39
CA ASP A 434 18.22 -8.55 -0.07
C ASP A 434 17.78 -9.87 -0.72
N ARG A 435 17.98 -10.97 0.00
CA ARG A 435 17.66 -12.35 -0.37
C ARG A 435 17.30 -13.10 0.93
N PRO A 436 16.02 -13.33 1.25
CA PRO A 436 15.67 -14.10 2.44
C PRO A 436 16.06 -15.57 2.27
N VAL A 437 16.30 -16.28 3.39
CA VAL A 437 16.27 -17.74 3.40
C VAL A 437 14.85 -18.21 3.16
N VAL A 438 14.66 -19.17 2.27
CA VAL A 438 13.34 -19.75 1.96
C VAL A 438 13.21 -21.12 2.61
N VAL A 439 12.21 -21.33 3.47
CA VAL A 439 11.88 -22.65 4.06
C VAL A 439 10.59 -23.14 3.43
N ARG A 440 10.60 -24.33 2.82
CA ARG A 440 9.45 -24.84 2.05
C ARG A 440 9.47 -26.33 1.79
N THR A 441 8.32 -26.89 1.42
CA THR A 441 8.24 -28.25 0.86
C THR A 441 8.88 -28.34 -0.53
N ALA A 442 9.58 -29.44 -0.80
CA ALA A 442 10.07 -29.80 -2.13
C ALA A 442 8.90 -30.05 -3.10
N GLY A 443 9.03 -29.69 -4.39
CA GLY A 443 8.04 -30.06 -5.42
C GLY A 443 6.62 -29.46 -5.31
N ALA A 444 6.23 -28.84 -4.19
CA ALA A 444 4.90 -28.28 -3.90
C ALA A 444 4.50 -27.03 -4.75
N GLU A 445 5.05 -26.91 -5.95
CA GLU A 445 4.92 -25.76 -6.87
C GLU A 445 3.57 -25.69 -7.59
N ALA A 446 2.72 -26.71 -7.39
CA ALA A 446 1.36 -26.76 -7.89
C ALA A 446 0.47 -25.64 -7.33
N VAL A 447 0.72 -25.18 -6.10
CA VAL A 447 0.04 -24.00 -5.53
C VAL A 447 0.78 -22.74 -5.98
N ALA A 448 0.32 -22.19 -7.10
CA ALA A 448 0.92 -21.02 -7.74
C ALA A 448 0.98 -19.80 -6.80
N PHE A 449 2.01 -18.96 -6.95
CA PHE A 449 2.11 -17.70 -6.21
C PHE A 449 0.83 -16.86 -6.39
N GLY A 450 0.28 -16.26 -5.32
CA GLY A 450 -0.99 -15.52 -5.41
C GLY A 450 -2.25 -16.39 -5.46
N GLN A 451 -2.14 -17.71 -5.55
CA GLN A 451 -3.26 -18.63 -5.29
C GLN A 451 -3.28 -18.96 -3.79
N ARG A 452 -4.46 -18.87 -3.17
CA ARG A 452 -4.65 -19.19 -1.75
C ARG A 452 -4.46 -20.70 -1.51
N MET A 453 -3.87 -21.04 -0.36
CA MET A 453 -3.83 -22.39 0.17
C MET A 453 -5.24 -22.85 0.61
N THR A 454 -5.52 -24.14 0.49
CA THR A 454 -6.78 -24.76 0.96
C THR A 454 -6.46 -26.07 1.68
N PRO A 455 -7.34 -26.58 2.57
CA PRO A 455 -7.07 -27.80 3.35
C PRO A 455 -6.68 -29.01 2.47
N GLU A 456 -7.40 -29.21 1.36
CA GLU A 456 -7.22 -30.34 0.43
C GLU A 456 -5.88 -30.33 -0.33
N ARG A 457 -5.12 -29.23 -0.20
CA ARG A 457 -3.78 -29.06 -0.78
C ARG A 457 -2.68 -29.21 0.26
N ALA A 458 -3.03 -29.09 1.55
CA ALA A 458 -2.10 -29.16 2.67
C ALA A 458 -1.55 -30.58 2.90
N ASP A 459 -2.27 -31.62 2.49
CA ASP A 459 -1.90 -33.03 2.68
C ASP A 459 -0.56 -33.42 2.03
N THR A 460 -0.12 -32.68 1.01
CA THR A 460 1.16 -32.92 0.32
C THR A 460 2.33 -32.12 0.92
N LEU A 461 2.07 -31.21 1.86
CA LEU A 461 3.08 -30.33 2.42
C LEU A 461 3.87 -31.03 3.54
N ALA A 462 5.12 -30.64 3.71
CA ALA A 462 5.85 -30.88 4.94
C ALA A 462 5.13 -30.17 6.10
N ARG A 463 4.98 -30.89 7.22
CA ARG A 463 4.15 -30.52 8.36
C ARG A 463 5.01 -30.27 9.58
N LEU A 464 4.89 -29.12 10.22
CA LEU A 464 5.65 -28.77 11.42
C LEU A 464 4.74 -28.88 12.65
N ARG A 465 5.22 -29.52 13.72
CA ARG A 465 4.45 -29.79 14.95
C ARG A 465 5.27 -29.54 16.21
N SER A 466 4.67 -28.93 17.23
CA SER A 466 5.28 -28.80 18.55
C SER A 466 5.11 -30.09 19.36
N PRO A 467 6.16 -30.60 20.06
CA PRO A 467 6.02 -31.72 20.99
C PRO A 467 5.31 -31.35 22.30
N ASN A 468 5.02 -30.05 22.52
CA ASN A 468 4.55 -29.48 23.77
C ASN A 468 3.62 -28.26 23.50
N SER A 469 3.48 -27.37 24.49
CA SER A 469 2.66 -26.15 24.43
C SER A 469 3.41 -24.89 23.95
N MET A 470 4.73 -24.98 23.75
CA MET A 470 5.54 -23.91 23.18
C MET A 470 5.37 -23.84 21.65
N PRO A 471 5.68 -22.71 21.01
CA PRO A 471 5.44 -22.55 19.58
C PRO A 471 6.16 -23.56 18.69
N VAL A 472 5.49 -23.95 17.61
CA VAL A 472 6.07 -24.76 16.53
C VAL A 472 7.21 -23.99 15.85
N LEU A 473 7.00 -22.68 15.62
CA LEU A 473 8.00 -21.78 15.05
C LEU A 473 8.05 -20.47 15.84
N SER A 474 9.25 -20.01 16.13
CA SER A 474 9.52 -18.80 16.90
C SER A 474 10.68 -18.01 16.30
N THR A 475 10.91 -16.79 16.79
CA THR A 475 12.01 -15.92 16.37
C THR A 475 12.90 -15.55 17.55
N ALA A 476 14.22 -15.65 17.38
CA ALA A 476 15.16 -15.01 18.29
C ALA A 476 15.05 -13.46 18.21
N PRO A 477 15.45 -12.71 19.26
CA PRO A 477 15.45 -11.25 19.22
C PRO A 477 16.22 -10.69 18.01
N GLY A 478 15.58 -9.76 17.28
CA GLY A 478 16.13 -9.15 16.06
C GLY A 478 16.24 -10.08 14.84
N ALA A 479 15.71 -11.30 14.89
CA ALA A 479 15.76 -12.25 13.78
C ALA A 479 15.07 -11.68 12.52
N ARG A 480 15.68 -11.90 11.35
CA ARG A 480 15.23 -11.28 10.10
C ARG A 480 15.67 -12.00 8.85
N GLY A 481 15.00 -11.70 7.73
CA GLY A 481 15.38 -12.19 6.40
C GLY A 481 14.87 -13.60 6.09
N TRP A 482 13.60 -13.87 6.43
CA TRP A 482 13.00 -15.20 6.30
C TRP A 482 11.76 -15.20 5.42
N ARG A 483 11.60 -16.26 4.63
CA ARG A 483 10.39 -16.57 3.88
C ARG A 483 9.99 -18.01 4.11
N ILE A 484 8.90 -18.22 4.82
CA ILE A 484 8.29 -19.52 5.07
C ILE A 484 7.17 -19.69 4.06
N GLU A 485 7.23 -20.70 3.19
CA GLU A 485 6.19 -20.94 2.19
C GLU A 485 5.86 -22.42 1.99
N LEU A 486 4.62 -22.72 1.61
CA LEU A 486 4.20 -24.09 1.24
C LEU A 486 4.51 -25.12 2.37
N LEU A 487 4.09 -24.82 3.60
CA LEU A 487 4.18 -25.71 4.76
C LEU A 487 2.82 -25.83 5.46
N ALA A 488 2.59 -26.98 6.10
CA ALA A 488 1.53 -27.16 7.08
C ALA A 488 2.07 -26.94 8.51
N PHE A 489 1.24 -26.39 9.39
CA PHE A 489 1.54 -26.20 10.81
C PHE A 489 0.38 -26.73 11.66
N ASP A 490 0.72 -27.62 12.59
CA ASP A 490 -0.22 -28.25 13.50
C ASP A 490 -0.47 -27.40 14.75
N ALA A 491 -1.61 -27.65 15.40
CA ALA A 491 -1.90 -27.14 16.73
C ALA A 491 -0.84 -27.55 17.77
N ASN A 492 -0.68 -26.72 18.79
CA ASN A 492 0.16 -27.04 19.95
C ASN A 492 -0.54 -28.08 20.83
N ARG A 493 0.24 -28.80 21.65
CA ARG A 493 -0.29 -29.84 22.55
C ARG A 493 -1.28 -29.22 23.55
N GLY A 494 -2.54 -29.65 23.49
CA GLY A 494 -3.64 -29.11 24.31
C GLY A 494 -4.09 -27.70 23.91
N GLY A 495 -3.83 -27.26 22.66
CA GLY A 495 -4.29 -25.99 22.12
C GLY A 495 -3.67 -24.74 22.78
N ALA A 496 -2.63 -24.91 23.61
CA ALA A 496 -2.06 -23.82 24.39
C ALA A 496 -1.09 -22.95 23.57
N GLY A 497 -0.96 -21.67 23.96
CA GLY A 497 0.01 -20.76 23.37
C GLY A 497 -0.23 -20.48 21.87
N ASP A 498 0.87 -20.38 21.12
CA ASP A 498 0.90 -19.76 19.79
C ASP A 498 1.55 -20.75 18.83
N ILE A 499 0.99 -21.05 17.66
CA ILE A 499 1.63 -21.96 16.69
C ILE A 499 2.91 -21.32 16.12
N ILE A 500 2.80 -20.05 15.70
CA ILE A 500 3.89 -19.23 15.16
C ILE A 500 4.03 -17.97 16.02
N ALA A 501 5.18 -17.79 16.67
CA ALA A 501 5.50 -16.61 17.50
C ALA A 501 6.53 -15.71 16.81
N LEU A 502 6.07 -14.66 16.13
CA LEU A 502 6.95 -13.63 15.56
C LEU A 502 7.12 -12.49 16.57
N GLY A 503 8.29 -12.42 17.19
CA GLY A 503 8.56 -11.55 18.34
C GLY A 503 8.09 -12.16 19.66
N ASP A 504 8.84 -11.88 20.72
CA ASP A 504 8.58 -12.41 22.07
C ASP A 504 7.33 -11.78 22.71
N GLY A 505 7.05 -10.51 22.41
CA GLY A 505 5.85 -9.82 22.86
C GLY A 505 5.79 -9.47 24.35
N SER A 506 6.73 -9.94 25.17
CA SER A 506 6.79 -9.70 26.61
C SER A 506 7.64 -8.47 26.96
N SER A 507 7.85 -8.24 28.27
CA SER A 507 8.76 -7.23 28.80
C SER A 507 10.25 -7.46 28.46
N ALA A 508 10.62 -8.64 27.95
CA ALA A 508 11.94 -8.84 27.35
C ALA A 508 12.07 -8.10 26.00
N GLN A 509 11.03 -8.07 25.18
CA GLN A 509 10.95 -7.26 23.96
C GLN A 509 10.60 -5.79 24.26
N ARG A 510 11.52 -5.09 24.95
CA ARG A 510 11.38 -3.68 25.38
C ARG A 510 12.05 -2.64 24.48
N SER A 511 12.52 -3.01 23.28
CA SER A 511 13.18 -2.08 22.35
C SER A 511 12.94 -2.43 20.89
N LEU A 512 12.92 -1.44 19.99
CA LEU A 512 12.84 -1.68 18.54
C LEU A 512 14.03 -2.49 17.98
N ALA A 513 15.19 -2.44 18.65
CA ALA A 513 16.38 -3.20 18.24
C ALA A 513 16.26 -4.71 18.46
N SER A 514 15.40 -5.15 19.40
CA SER A 514 15.11 -6.57 19.65
C SER A 514 13.91 -7.11 18.86
N VAL A 515 13.18 -6.26 18.11
CA VAL A 515 12.02 -6.65 17.29
C VAL A 515 12.48 -7.42 16.03
N PRO A 516 12.01 -8.66 15.81
CA PRO A 516 12.26 -9.42 14.56
C PRO A 516 11.64 -8.72 13.34
N SER A 517 12.23 -8.86 12.14
CA SER A 517 11.76 -8.11 10.97
C SER A 517 11.94 -8.78 9.61
N ASP A 518 11.27 -8.28 8.57
CA ASP A 518 11.45 -8.77 7.18
C ASP A 518 11.17 -10.28 7.07
N ILE A 519 10.00 -10.68 7.57
CA ILE A 519 9.50 -12.05 7.59
C ILE A 519 8.30 -12.16 6.64
N THR A 520 8.29 -13.18 5.79
CA THR A 520 7.14 -13.51 4.93
C THR A 520 6.62 -14.90 5.26
N LEU A 521 5.32 -15.02 5.49
CA LEU A 521 4.56 -16.26 5.59
C LEU A 521 3.64 -16.33 4.36
N ASP A 522 3.86 -17.28 3.44
CA ASP A 522 3.15 -17.33 2.15
C ASP A 522 2.65 -18.72 1.76
N ARG A 523 1.36 -18.86 1.42
CA ARG A 523 0.75 -20.15 1.07
C ARG A 523 0.99 -21.22 2.15
N LEU A 524 0.74 -20.86 3.41
CA LEU A 524 0.77 -21.79 4.54
C LEU A 524 -0.62 -22.39 4.79
N TYR A 525 -0.65 -23.58 5.39
CA TYR A 525 -1.81 -24.13 6.07
C TYR A 525 -1.52 -24.15 7.58
N VAL A 526 -2.23 -23.36 8.36
CA VAL A 526 -2.05 -23.26 9.82
C VAL A 526 -3.40 -23.58 10.45
N HIS A 527 -3.48 -24.58 11.32
CA HIS A 527 -4.78 -25.00 11.86
C HIS A 527 -4.75 -25.36 13.35
N GLY A 528 -5.88 -25.14 14.01
CA GLY A 528 -6.14 -25.67 15.35
C GLY A 528 -6.50 -27.15 15.35
N ASP A 529 -6.61 -27.74 16.54
CA ASP A 529 -7.19 -29.07 16.71
C ASP A 529 -8.71 -28.90 16.87
N THR A 530 -9.50 -29.55 16.02
CA THR A 530 -10.97 -29.40 16.02
C THR A 530 -11.65 -29.98 17.26
N ARG A 531 -10.93 -30.74 18.09
CA ARG A 531 -11.38 -31.25 19.38
C ARG A 531 -10.79 -30.43 20.52
N GLU A 532 -9.47 -30.40 20.67
CA GLU A 532 -8.79 -29.74 21.80
C GLU A 532 -8.84 -28.21 21.69
N GLY A 533 -8.77 -27.67 20.47
CA GLY A 533 -8.72 -26.25 20.16
C GLY A 533 -7.31 -25.74 19.86
N GLN A 534 -7.20 -24.42 19.67
CA GLN A 534 -5.95 -23.66 19.65
C GLN A 534 -6.22 -22.22 20.10
N LYS A 535 -5.38 -21.68 21.00
CA LYS A 535 -5.45 -20.29 21.44
C LYS A 535 -5.06 -19.35 20.29
N ARG A 536 -3.81 -19.38 19.84
CA ARG A 536 -3.36 -18.51 18.73
C ARG A 536 -2.66 -19.28 17.63
N ALA A 537 -2.93 -18.90 16.38
CA ALA A 537 -2.11 -19.33 15.25
C ALA A 537 -0.86 -18.45 15.13
N ILE A 538 -1.02 -17.14 14.91
CA ILE A 538 0.11 -16.22 14.67
C ILE A 538 0.13 -15.10 15.72
N ALA A 539 1.18 -15.04 16.53
CA ALA A 539 1.55 -13.85 17.29
C ALA A 539 2.45 -12.94 16.42
N LEU A 540 2.09 -11.65 16.34
CA LEU A 540 2.61 -10.68 15.38
C LEU A 540 3.23 -9.47 16.10
N ASN A 541 4.30 -9.72 16.85
CA ASN A 541 5.10 -8.73 17.58
C ASN A 541 6.41 -8.42 16.84
N ALA A 542 6.34 -8.29 15.52
CA ALA A 542 7.48 -8.14 14.62
C ALA A 542 7.33 -6.86 13.76
N ALA A 543 8.27 -6.60 12.86
CA ALA A 543 8.25 -5.44 11.96
C ALA A 543 8.33 -5.86 10.48
N ARG A 544 7.65 -5.15 9.58
CA ARG A 544 7.69 -5.39 8.12
C ARG A 544 7.35 -6.86 7.76
N VAL A 545 6.23 -7.37 8.29
CA VAL A 545 5.79 -8.75 8.06
C VAL A 545 4.73 -8.84 6.95
N VAL A 546 4.84 -9.86 6.10
CA VAL A 546 3.83 -10.21 5.10
C VAL A 546 3.23 -11.58 5.43
N ILE A 547 1.90 -11.66 5.52
CA ILE A 547 1.13 -12.90 5.67
C ILE A 547 0.21 -12.99 4.45
N SER A 548 0.55 -13.85 3.49
CA SER A 548 -0.14 -13.90 2.20
C SER A 548 -0.63 -15.28 1.79
N ASN A 549 -1.73 -15.32 1.04
CA ASN A 549 -2.21 -16.49 0.31
C ASN A 549 -2.42 -17.77 1.17
N SER A 550 -2.57 -17.63 2.49
CA SER A 550 -2.56 -18.75 3.44
C SER A 550 -3.96 -19.10 3.93
N SER A 551 -4.12 -20.26 4.55
CA SER A 551 -5.34 -20.65 5.27
C SER A 551 -4.99 -20.80 6.74
N ILE A 552 -5.64 -20.02 7.60
CA ILE A 552 -5.43 -19.99 9.05
C ILE A 552 -6.80 -20.29 9.69
N VAL A 553 -7.02 -21.54 10.09
CA VAL A 553 -8.37 -22.11 10.36
C VAL A 553 -8.43 -22.86 11.69
N ASP A 554 -9.64 -23.21 12.13
CA ASP A 554 -9.87 -23.99 13.36
C ASP A 554 -9.35 -23.36 14.68
N ILE A 555 -9.08 -22.05 14.71
CA ILE A 555 -8.48 -21.37 15.87
C ILE A 555 -9.54 -21.01 16.93
N ALA A 556 -9.99 -22.01 17.69
CA ALA A 556 -10.96 -21.86 18.75
C ALA A 556 -10.42 -22.40 20.09
N ALA A 557 -10.71 -21.72 21.20
CA ALA A 557 -10.31 -22.17 22.54
C ALA A 557 -11.48 -22.14 23.54
N VAL A 558 -11.31 -22.87 24.64
CA VAL A 558 -12.21 -22.89 25.80
C VAL A 558 -11.57 -22.10 26.94
N GLY A 559 -12.35 -21.26 27.62
CA GLY A 559 -11.91 -20.54 28.83
C GLY A 559 -10.86 -19.44 28.59
N GLN A 560 -10.50 -19.15 27.34
CA GLN A 560 -9.58 -18.08 26.97
C GLN A 560 -9.87 -17.56 25.56
N ASP A 561 -9.54 -16.30 25.34
CA ASP A 561 -9.60 -15.66 24.03
C ASP A 561 -8.69 -16.37 23.01
N SER A 562 -9.16 -16.47 21.77
CA SER A 562 -8.46 -17.17 20.68
C SER A 562 -8.42 -16.33 19.40
N GLN A 563 -7.26 -16.27 18.73
CA GLN A 563 -7.02 -15.40 17.57
C GLN A 563 -6.19 -16.07 16.48
N ALA A 564 -6.60 -15.91 15.22
CA ALA A 564 -5.82 -16.39 14.09
C ALA A 564 -4.58 -15.51 13.86
N ILE A 565 -4.70 -14.19 13.99
CA ILE A 565 -3.57 -13.24 13.97
C ILE A 565 -3.75 -12.21 15.09
N ALA A 566 -2.78 -12.10 16.01
CA ALA A 566 -2.80 -11.09 17.07
C ALA A 566 -1.43 -10.45 17.30
N GLY A 567 -1.34 -9.12 17.35
CA GLY A 567 -0.08 -8.39 17.58
C GLY A 567 -0.26 -7.17 18.48
N TRP A 568 0.60 -7.03 19.50
CA TRP A 568 0.46 -5.96 20.52
C TRP A 568 1.77 -5.20 20.79
N ASN A 569 2.93 -5.82 20.52
CA ASN A 569 4.25 -5.26 20.83
C ASN A 569 5.21 -5.24 19.61
N GLY A 570 4.66 -5.10 18.40
CA GLY A 570 5.39 -4.96 17.14
C GLY A 570 4.93 -3.72 16.36
N PRO A 571 5.84 -2.93 15.75
CA PRO A 571 5.53 -1.61 15.19
C PRO A 571 4.89 -1.66 13.79
N GLY A 572 4.87 -2.81 13.10
CA GLY A 572 4.54 -2.88 11.68
C GLY A 572 5.71 -2.44 10.78
N ARG A 573 5.49 -2.03 9.53
CA ARG A 573 4.27 -2.22 8.71
C ARG A 573 3.84 -3.69 8.61
N TYR A 574 2.58 -3.95 8.30
CA TYR A 574 2.05 -5.29 8.08
C TYR A 574 1.25 -5.39 6.80
N THR A 575 1.37 -6.52 6.08
CA THR A 575 0.50 -6.86 4.95
C THR A 575 -0.13 -8.22 5.18
N ILE A 576 -1.44 -8.26 5.38
CA ILE A 576 -2.27 -9.47 5.50
C ILE A 576 -3.13 -9.55 4.23
N GLU A 577 -2.72 -10.33 3.24
CA GLU A 577 -3.35 -10.36 1.90
C GLU A 577 -3.80 -11.74 1.42
N ASN A 578 -5.04 -11.84 0.94
CA ASN A 578 -5.56 -13.02 0.25
C ASN A 578 -5.54 -14.32 1.08
N ASN A 579 -5.75 -14.23 2.39
CA ASN A 579 -5.83 -15.39 3.28
C ASN A 579 -7.29 -15.81 3.53
N THR A 580 -7.50 -17.05 3.94
CA THR A 580 -8.71 -17.47 4.68
C THR A 580 -8.34 -17.45 6.17
N ILE A 581 -9.16 -16.82 7.00
CA ILE A 581 -8.85 -16.54 8.41
C ILE A 581 -10.08 -16.83 9.29
N GLU A 582 -9.97 -17.81 10.18
CA GLU A 582 -11.03 -18.21 11.11
C GLU A 582 -10.51 -18.28 12.55
N ALA A 583 -11.18 -17.60 13.48
CA ALA A 583 -10.97 -17.78 14.91
C ALA A 583 -12.27 -17.58 15.70
N ALA A 584 -12.42 -18.25 16.84
CA ALA A 584 -13.62 -18.10 17.65
C ALA A 584 -13.70 -16.70 18.27
N GLY A 585 -12.64 -16.28 18.97
CA GLY A 585 -12.48 -14.94 19.54
C GLY A 585 -12.37 -13.87 18.45
N GLU A 586 -11.17 -13.33 18.24
CA GLU A 586 -10.89 -12.26 17.28
C GLU A 586 -10.10 -12.80 16.09
N ASN A 587 -10.66 -12.82 14.86
CA ASN A 587 -9.92 -13.35 13.70
C ASN A 587 -8.64 -12.55 13.42
N ILE A 588 -8.67 -11.23 13.58
CA ILE A 588 -7.51 -10.34 13.59
C ILE A 588 -7.61 -9.36 14.78
N LEU A 589 -6.56 -9.26 15.59
CA LEU A 589 -6.47 -8.36 16.74
C LEU A 589 -5.18 -7.52 16.72
N PHE A 590 -5.29 -6.22 16.93
CA PHE A 590 -4.13 -5.36 17.25
C PHE A 590 -4.26 -4.70 18.62
N GLY A 591 -3.34 -5.01 19.53
CA GLY A 591 -3.45 -4.79 20.98
C GLY A 591 -3.93 -6.05 21.72
N GLY A 592 -4.59 -5.86 22.87
CA GLY A 592 -5.01 -6.96 23.76
C GLY A 592 -4.07 -7.24 24.93
N ALA A 593 -2.90 -6.60 24.93
CA ALA A 593 -2.02 -6.34 26.05
C ALA A 593 -1.29 -5.02 25.75
N ASP A 594 -0.71 -4.35 26.75
CA ASP A 594 0.04 -3.12 26.50
C ASP A 594 1.41 -3.40 25.82
N PRO A 595 1.86 -2.57 24.87
CA PRO A 595 3.19 -2.68 24.29
C PRO A 595 4.28 -2.44 25.33
N SER A 596 5.18 -3.41 25.51
CA SER A 596 6.37 -3.28 26.35
C SER A 596 7.46 -2.37 25.76
N ILE A 597 7.31 -1.95 24.49
CA ILE A 597 8.12 -0.90 23.87
C ILE A 597 7.43 0.46 24.10
N PRO A 598 8.07 1.42 24.81
CA PRO A 598 7.46 2.73 25.07
C PRO A 598 7.10 3.51 23.79
N GLN A 599 5.97 4.22 23.83
CA GLN A 599 5.42 5.01 22.72
C GLN A 599 5.13 4.20 21.42
N LEU A 600 5.09 2.87 21.48
CA LEU A 600 4.75 2.03 20.33
C LEU A 600 3.23 2.03 20.08
N THR A 601 2.87 2.35 18.84
CA THR A 601 1.57 2.06 18.23
C THR A 601 1.86 1.36 16.90
N PRO A 602 1.30 0.16 16.64
CA PRO A 602 1.40 -0.51 15.34
C PRO A 602 0.93 0.41 14.20
N GLU A 603 1.74 0.58 13.14
CA GLU A 603 1.41 1.45 12.02
C GLU A 603 1.60 0.81 10.64
N ASP A 604 1.09 1.47 9.60
CA ASP A 604 1.09 1.02 8.20
C ASP A 604 0.56 -0.43 8.03
N ILE A 605 -0.68 -0.63 8.45
CA ILE A 605 -1.33 -1.96 8.46
C ILE A 605 -2.24 -2.09 7.23
N VAL A 606 -1.97 -3.08 6.36
CA VAL A 606 -2.80 -3.39 5.19
C VAL A 606 -3.43 -4.77 5.35
N ILE A 607 -4.75 -4.82 5.49
CA ILE A 607 -5.57 -6.04 5.51
C ILE A 607 -6.39 -6.02 4.23
N ARG A 608 -6.09 -6.89 3.24
CA ARG A 608 -6.82 -6.87 1.97
C ARG A 608 -7.12 -8.21 1.31
N ARG A 609 -8.28 -8.31 0.65
CA ARG A 609 -8.70 -9.50 -0.13
C ARG A 609 -8.77 -10.80 0.67
N ASN A 610 -8.84 -10.73 1.99
CA ASN A 610 -8.99 -11.91 2.84
C ASN A 610 -10.48 -12.33 2.89
N HIS A 611 -10.72 -13.61 3.14
CA HIS A 611 -12.00 -14.12 3.64
C HIS A 611 -11.84 -14.35 5.14
N ILE A 612 -12.64 -13.66 5.94
CA ILE A 612 -12.52 -13.58 7.40
C ILE A 612 -13.88 -13.98 7.97
N ALA A 613 -13.99 -15.23 8.42
CA ALA A 613 -15.27 -15.84 8.74
C ALA A 613 -15.22 -16.62 10.06
N LYS A 614 -16.40 -16.99 10.58
CA LYS A 614 -16.51 -18.02 11.61
C LYS A 614 -17.29 -19.22 11.04
N PRO A 615 -16.81 -20.47 11.20
CA PRO A 615 -17.56 -21.66 10.85
C PRO A 615 -18.93 -21.71 11.54
N LEU A 616 -20.01 -21.88 10.76
CA LEU A 616 -21.37 -21.97 11.27
C LEU A 616 -21.59 -23.19 12.19
N ALA A 617 -20.70 -24.20 12.11
CA ALA A 617 -20.64 -25.30 13.06
C ALA A 617 -20.43 -24.82 14.51
N TRP A 618 -19.68 -23.74 14.72
CA TRP A 618 -19.44 -23.16 16.06
C TRP A 618 -20.64 -22.39 16.63
N ARG A 619 -21.69 -22.18 15.83
CA ARG A 619 -22.94 -21.53 16.27
C ARG A 619 -23.99 -22.54 16.79
N GLN A 620 -23.74 -23.83 16.63
CA GLN A 620 -24.71 -24.88 17.02
C GLN A 620 -24.86 -24.98 18.55
N PRO A 621 -26.03 -25.42 19.06
CA PRO A 621 -26.22 -25.68 20.49
C PRO A 621 -25.20 -26.70 21.03
N GLY A 622 -24.65 -26.42 22.21
CA GLY A 622 -23.64 -27.29 22.86
C GLY A 622 -22.20 -27.07 22.42
N THR A 623 -21.91 -26.07 21.58
CA THR A 623 -20.53 -25.66 21.26
C THR A 623 -19.83 -25.05 22.47
N ARG A 624 -18.50 -25.29 22.59
CA ARG A 624 -17.69 -24.90 23.75
C ARG A 624 -16.77 -23.69 23.52
N TRP A 625 -16.84 -23.09 22.33
CA TRP A 625 -15.93 -22.04 21.88
C TRP A 625 -16.43 -20.66 22.28
N GLN A 626 -15.52 -19.78 22.71
CA GLN A 626 -15.86 -18.41 23.11
C GLN A 626 -15.85 -17.48 21.88
N VAL A 627 -17.03 -17.11 21.38
CA VAL A 627 -17.16 -16.33 20.14
C VAL A 627 -17.30 -14.82 20.39
N LYS A 628 -16.54 -14.02 19.63
CA LYS A 628 -16.49 -12.55 19.73
C LYS A 628 -16.73 -11.80 18.40
N ASN A 629 -15.67 -11.51 17.65
CA ASN A 629 -15.66 -10.54 16.55
C ASN A 629 -14.69 -10.95 15.42
N LEU A 630 -14.76 -10.29 14.26
CA LEU A 630 -13.94 -10.63 13.08
C LEU A 630 -12.69 -9.74 12.95
N LEU A 631 -12.70 -8.53 13.54
CA LEU A 631 -11.57 -7.62 13.56
C LEU A 631 -11.69 -6.71 14.78
N GLU A 632 -10.64 -6.62 15.60
CA GLU A 632 -10.56 -5.69 16.71
C GLU A 632 -9.24 -4.88 16.70
N LEU A 633 -9.36 -3.55 16.74
CA LEU A 633 -8.25 -2.61 16.87
C LEU A 633 -8.33 -1.90 18.23
N LYS A 634 -7.39 -2.19 19.12
CA LYS A 634 -7.22 -1.52 20.44
C LYS A 634 -6.06 -0.52 20.47
N ASN A 635 -5.01 -0.78 19.67
CA ASN A 635 -3.89 0.15 19.44
C ASN A 635 -3.37 -0.07 18.02
N ALA A 636 -3.67 0.83 17.09
CA ALA A 636 -3.24 0.78 15.69
C ALA A 636 -3.46 2.13 14.98
N ARG A 637 -2.58 2.48 14.03
CA ARG A 637 -2.77 3.67 13.18
C ARG A 637 -2.44 3.44 11.70
N ALA A 638 -2.94 4.32 10.84
CA ALA A 638 -2.75 4.26 9.38
C ALA A 638 -3.12 2.87 8.82
N VAL A 639 -4.37 2.47 9.07
CA VAL A 639 -4.86 1.12 8.79
C VAL A 639 -5.73 1.11 7.53
N ARG A 640 -5.39 0.30 6.54
CA ARG A 640 -6.19 0.03 5.33
C ARG A 640 -6.80 -1.36 5.40
N ILE A 641 -8.12 -1.43 5.54
CA ILE A 641 -8.90 -2.66 5.44
C ILE A 641 -9.70 -2.57 4.14
N GLU A 642 -9.24 -3.23 3.07
CA GLU A 642 -9.86 -3.09 1.74
C GLU A 642 -10.10 -4.39 0.97
N GLU A 643 -11.20 -4.46 0.23
CA GLU A 643 -11.56 -5.62 -0.63
C GLU A 643 -11.66 -6.96 0.15
N ASN A 644 -11.82 -6.96 1.47
CA ASN A 644 -12.03 -8.19 2.27
C ASN A 644 -13.49 -8.61 2.27
N VAL A 645 -13.72 -9.85 2.68
CA VAL A 645 -15.05 -10.42 2.90
C VAL A 645 -15.14 -10.93 4.34
N PHE A 646 -16.05 -10.36 5.13
CA PHE A 646 -16.25 -10.59 6.56
C PHE A 646 -17.60 -11.29 6.78
N GLU A 647 -17.63 -12.47 7.41
CA GLU A 647 -18.82 -13.34 7.42
C GLU A 647 -19.09 -14.01 8.78
N HIS A 648 -20.38 -14.19 9.11
CA HIS A 648 -20.87 -14.99 10.25
C HIS A 648 -20.39 -14.48 11.64
N ASN A 649 -21.06 -13.47 12.19
CA ASN A 649 -20.77 -12.99 13.55
C ASN A 649 -22.04 -12.88 14.41
N TRP A 650 -22.00 -13.44 15.62
CA TRP A 650 -23.14 -13.53 16.55
C TRP A 650 -22.76 -13.09 17.96
N ALA A 651 -23.71 -12.60 18.75
CA ALA A 651 -23.48 -12.36 20.17
C ALA A 651 -23.32 -13.67 20.92
N GLN A 652 -22.28 -13.75 21.76
CA GLN A 652 -22.02 -14.88 22.64
C GLN A 652 -21.12 -14.46 23.82
N ALA A 653 -19.80 -14.36 23.61
CA ALA A 653 -18.87 -13.82 24.62
C ALA A 653 -18.70 -12.29 24.51
N GLN A 654 -19.19 -11.68 23.44
CA GLN A 654 -19.37 -10.24 23.24
C GLN A 654 -20.77 -9.95 22.64
N SER A 655 -21.11 -8.68 22.49
CA SER A 655 -22.40 -8.15 22.00
C SER A 655 -22.73 -8.41 20.52
N GLY A 656 -21.89 -9.14 19.79
CA GLY A 656 -22.15 -9.57 18.40
C GLY A 656 -21.72 -8.58 17.31
N TYR A 657 -21.11 -7.46 17.68
CA TYR A 657 -20.48 -6.53 16.74
C TYR A 657 -19.28 -7.20 16.05
N SER A 658 -19.23 -7.10 14.73
CA SER A 658 -18.25 -7.84 13.90
C SER A 658 -16.92 -7.10 13.73
N ILE A 659 -16.94 -5.76 13.71
CA ILE A 659 -15.76 -4.91 13.58
C ILE A 659 -15.68 -3.95 14.78
N LEU A 660 -14.63 -4.08 15.59
CA LEU A 660 -14.38 -3.28 16.79
C LEU A 660 -13.20 -2.33 16.55
N LEU A 661 -13.47 -1.03 16.69
CA LEU A 661 -12.49 0.06 16.70
C LEU A 661 -12.45 0.63 18.12
N THR A 662 -11.97 -0.19 19.03
CA THR A 662 -12.14 -0.11 20.49
C THR A 662 -10.83 0.24 21.17
N VAL A 663 -10.37 1.50 21.08
CA VAL A 663 -9.11 1.94 21.69
C VAL A 663 -9.01 1.52 23.17
N ARG A 664 -7.94 0.82 23.56
CA ARG A 664 -7.72 0.42 24.96
C ARG A 664 -6.27 0.61 25.39
N ASN A 665 -6.12 1.18 26.59
CA ASN A 665 -4.92 1.09 27.40
C ASN A 665 -5.13 -0.10 28.35
N GLN A 666 -4.87 -1.31 27.85
CA GLN A 666 -5.37 -2.59 28.38
C GLN A 666 -4.91 -2.79 29.84
N ASP A 667 -3.63 -2.55 30.11
CA ASP A 667 -3.01 -2.79 31.42
C ASP A 667 -2.77 -1.48 32.20
N GLY A 668 -2.61 -0.35 31.51
CA GLY A 668 -2.49 1.00 32.06
C GLY A 668 -1.20 1.71 31.65
N GLY A 669 -0.25 0.96 31.08
CA GLY A 669 1.08 1.40 30.69
C GLY A 669 1.15 2.09 29.32
N CYS A 670 0.10 2.09 28.49
CA CYS A 670 0.08 2.79 27.20
C CYS A 670 -0.93 3.96 27.10
N PRO A 671 -0.77 5.06 27.85
CA PRO A 671 -1.61 6.26 27.68
C PRO A 671 -1.48 6.93 26.31
N TRP A 672 -0.53 6.51 25.47
CA TRP A 672 -0.40 6.89 24.06
C TRP A 672 -1.21 6.01 23.08
N CYS A 673 -1.77 4.89 23.53
CA CYS A 673 -2.52 3.97 22.68
C CYS A 673 -3.64 4.71 21.92
N GLU A 674 -3.68 4.52 20.60
CA GLU A 674 -4.59 5.22 19.67
C GLU A 674 -5.18 4.26 18.65
N VAL A 675 -6.41 4.54 18.20
CA VAL A 675 -7.01 3.95 16.98
C VAL A 675 -7.25 5.09 16.01
N ARG A 676 -6.42 5.21 14.96
CA ARG A 676 -6.36 6.46 14.17
C ARG A 676 -6.06 6.25 12.69
N ASP A 677 -6.62 7.10 11.83
CA ASP A 677 -6.45 7.04 10.37
C ASP A 677 -6.87 5.67 9.79
N VAL A 678 -8.09 5.20 10.11
CA VAL A 678 -8.61 3.87 9.72
C VAL A 678 -9.48 3.98 8.47
N GLN A 679 -9.17 3.18 7.45
CA GLN A 679 -9.84 3.16 6.15
C GLN A 679 -10.45 1.78 5.90
N PHE A 680 -11.75 1.62 6.12
CA PHE A 680 -12.53 0.42 5.85
C PHE A 680 -13.28 0.59 4.52
N VAL A 681 -12.67 0.12 3.42
CA VAL A 681 -13.05 0.54 2.06
C VAL A 681 -13.28 -0.63 1.09
N ARG A 682 -14.41 -0.63 0.34
CA ARG A 682 -14.75 -1.69 -0.65
C ARG A 682 -14.81 -3.12 -0.10
N ASN A 683 -15.07 -3.31 1.19
CA ASN A 683 -15.27 -4.64 1.78
C ASN A 683 -16.73 -5.10 1.61
N THR A 684 -16.92 -6.41 1.77
CA THR A 684 -18.24 -7.02 2.01
C THR A 684 -18.28 -7.49 3.46
N VAL A 685 -19.27 -7.05 4.22
CA VAL A 685 -19.66 -7.67 5.49
C VAL A 685 -20.99 -8.37 5.25
N ARG A 686 -21.13 -9.65 5.63
CA ARG A 686 -22.45 -10.29 5.60
C ARG A 686 -22.73 -11.22 6.76
N ASP A 687 -24.02 -11.42 7.02
CA ASP A 687 -24.51 -12.43 7.96
C ASP A 687 -23.98 -12.19 9.38
N VAL A 688 -24.25 -10.99 9.91
CA VAL A 688 -23.76 -10.52 11.22
C VAL A 688 -24.88 -9.91 12.08
N ALA A 689 -24.73 -10.00 13.40
CA ALA A 689 -25.66 -9.37 14.35
C ALA A 689 -25.54 -7.84 14.38
N ALA A 690 -24.32 -7.32 14.41
CA ALA A 690 -24.04 -5.88 14.34
C ALA A 690 -22.73 -5.63 13.56
N ALA A 691 -22.60 -4.46 12.93
CA ALA A 691 -21.43 -4.18 12.09
C ALA A 691 -20.28 -3.52 12.88
N PHE A 692 -20.33 -2.21 13.14
CA PHE A 692 -19.22 -1.45 13.72
C PHE A 692 -19.48 -0.99 15.15
N GLN A 693 -18.52 -1.21 16.05
CA GLN A 693 -18.44 -0.55 17.36
C GLN A 693 -17.20 0.33 17.40
N ILE A 694 -17.35 1.63 17.69
CA ILE A 694 -16.26 2.60 17.74
C ILE A 694 -16.22 3.24 19.14
N LEU A 695 -15.08 3.14 19.81
CA LEU A 695 -14.83 3.74 21.11
C LEU A 695 -14.01 5.02 20.94
N GLY A 696 -14.46 6.12 21.53
CA GLY A 696 -13.76 7.40 21.47
C GLY A 696 -12.51 7.45 22.31
N THR A 697 -12.64 7.21 23.62
CA THR A 697 -11.53 7.08 24.56
C THR A 697 -11.77 5.91 25.50
N ASP A 698 -10.71 5.28 25.99
CA ASP A 698 -10.83 4.23 26.99
C ASP A 698 -11.26 4.80 28.36
N TYR A 699 -12.53 4.56 28.70
CA TYR A 699 -13.15 4.99 29.96
C TYR A 699 -12.63 4.24 31.21
N LEU A 700 -11.83 3.18 31.06
CA LEU A 700 -11.23 2.47 32.19
C LEU A 700 -9.86 3.03 32.58
N LYS A 701 -9.05 3.37 31.58
CA LYS A 701 -7.64 3.75 31.71
C LYS A 701 -7.30 4.75 30.60
N PRO A 702 -6.66 5.91 30.87
CA PRO A 702 -6.49 6.96 29.85
C PRO A 702 -5.86 6.47 28.55
N SER A 703 -6.43 6.86 27.41
CA SER A 703 -5.91 6.62 26.06
C SER A 703 -5.89 7.92 25.25
N ARG A 704 -5.39 7.87 24.01
CA ARG A 704 -5.72 8.92 23.02
C ARG A 704 -7.14 8.72 22.48
N GLN A 705 -7.67 9.77 21.87
CA GLN A 705 -8.99 9.76 21.23
C GLN A 705 -8.94 9.15 19.83
N THR A 706 -9.90 8.29 19.52
CA THR A 706 -10.12 7.71 18.18
C THR A 706 -10.59 8.77 17.19
N THR A 707 -9.87 8.93 16.08
CA THR A 707 -10.17 9.92 15.03
C THR A 707 -9.80 9.43 13.63
N GLY A 708 -10.53 9.90 12.61
CA GLY A 708 -10.25 9.64 11.21
C GLY A 708 -10.65 8.23 10.76
N VAL A 709 -11.88 7.81 11.10
CA VAL A 709 -12.45 6.52 10.69
C VAL A 709 -13.30 6.73 9.44
N VAL A 710 -12.91 6.12 8.31
CA VAL A 710 -13.66 6.18 7.05
C VAL A 710 -14.16 4.79 6.69
N ILE A 711 -15.48 4.64 6.62
CA ILE A 711 -16.20 3.45 6.17
C ILE A 711 -16.82 3.81 4.82
N LYS A 712 -16.20 3.37 3.71
CA LYS A 712 -16.59 3.82 2.35
C LYS A 712 -16.71 2.72 1.27
N ASP A 713 -17.69 2.88 0.37
CA ASP A 713 -17.92 2.00 -0.78
C ASP A 713 -18.12 0.50 -0.39
N ASN A 714 -18.59 0.19 0.83
CA ASN A 714 -18.76 -1.19 1.34
C ASN A 714 -20.17 -1.76 1.09
N VAL A 715 -20.28 -3.08 1.02
CA VAL A 715 -21.55 -3.81 1.14
C VAL A 715 -21.69 -4.37 2.55
N ILE A 716 -22.87 -4.21 3.17
CA ILE A 716 -23.19 -4.76 4.49
C ILE A 716 -24.56 -5.41 4.40
N ALA A 717 -24.64 -6.74 4.33
CA ALA A 717 -25.87 -7.47 3.99
C ALA A 717 -26.23 -8.53 5.04
N GLY A 718 -27.52 -8.78 5.27
CA GLY A 718 -27.96 -9.76 6.28
C GLY A 718 -27.67 -9.32 7.72
N LEU A 719 -27.61 -7.99 7.96
CA LEU A 719 -27.56 -7.40 9.30
C LEU A 719 -28.92 -7.60 9.98
N ASP A 720 -29.05 -8.63 10.81
CA ASP A 720 -30.31 -9.00 11.48
C ASP A 720 -30.04 -9.44 12.92
N GLY A 721 -30.33 -8.54 13.87
CA GLY A 721 -30.06 -8.74 15.30
C GLY A 721 -30.75 -9.98 15.88
N PRO A 722 -32.04 -10.23 15.61
CA PRO A 722 -32.72 -11.46 16.03
C PRO A 722 -32.22 -12.75 15.34
N ALA A 723 -31.76 -12.71 14.08
CA ALA A 723 -31.26 -13.89 13.36
C ALA A 723 -29.84 -14.28 13.76
N TRP A 724 -29.04 -13.35 14.27
CA TRP A 724 -27.65 -13.57 14.68
C TRP A 724 -27.39 -13.35 16.18
N GLY A 725 -28.36 -12.86 16.94
CA GLY A 725 -28.20 -12.51 18.36
C GLY A 725 -27.38 -11.24 18.54
N GLY A 726 -27.99 -10.15 19.00
CA GLY A 726 -27.36 -8.85 19.21
C GLY A 726 -28.37 -7.71 19.07
N ASP A 727 -27.92 -6.45 19.15
CA ASP A 727 -28.81 -5.28 19.07
C ASP A 727 -29.08 -4.77 17.64
N GLY A 728 -28.46 -5.34 16.60
CA GLY A 728 -28.89 -5.08 15.23
C GLY A 728 -28.56 -3.70 14.66
N TYR A 729 -27.57 -2.97 15.21
CA TYR A 729 -27.12 -1.69 14.65
C TYR A 729 -26.04 -1.85 13.58
N LEU A 730 -26.07 -0.97 12.57
CA LEU A 730 -24.94 -0.77 11.65
C LEU A 730 -23.74 -0.17 12.40
N LEU A 731 -23.97 0.82 13.27
CA LEU A 731 -22.92 1.53 13.99
C LEU A 731 -23.29 1.75 15.46
N GLN A 732 -22.34 1.54 16.35
CA GLN A 732 -22.33 2.05 17.71
C GLN A 732 -21.12 2.95 17.91
N MET A 733 -21.32 4.10 18.53
CA MET A 733 -20.25 5.02 18.95
C MET A 733 -20.43 5.30 20.44
N THR A 734 -19.38 5.13 21.25
CA THR A 734 -19.40 5.50 22.68
C THR A 734 -18.17 6.32 23.04
N ASP A 735 -18.25 7.11 24.11
CA ASP A 735 -17.11 7.87 24.67
C ASP A 735 -16.49 8.88 23.68
N GLY A 736 -17.27 9.30 22.69
CA GLY A 736 -16.96 10.39 21.76
C GLY A 736 -15.77 10.18 20.83
N PRO A 737 -15.83 9.25 19.86
CA PRO A 737 -14.91 9.27 18.71
C PRO A 737 -15.11 10.55 17.88
N ARG A 738 -14.17 10.82 16.97
CA ARG A 738 -14.24 11.99 16.09
C ARG A 738 -13.99 11.64 14.62
N ASP A 739 -14.45 12.52 13.75
CA ASP A 739 -14.11 12.51 12.32
C ASP A 739 -14.45 11.14 11.67
N VAL A 740 -15.65 10.65 12.01
CA VAL A 740 -16.21 9.36 11.56
C VAL A 740 -17.05 9.58 10.31
N VAL A 741 -16.65 8.97 9.20
CA VAL A 741 -17.23 9.16 7.87
C VAL A 741 -17.81 7.85 7.34
N LEU A 742 -19.12 7.84 7.06
CA LEU A 742 -19.81 6.77 6.37
C LEU A 742 -20.27 7.30 5.00
N ASP A 743 -19.58 6.89 3.94
CA ASP A 743 -19.83 7.40 2.59
C ASP A 743 -20.05 6.29 1.56
N HIS A 744 -21.11 6.38 0.75
CA HIS A 744 -21.37 5.44 -0.34
C HIS A 744 -21.43 3.96 0.06
N ASN A 745 -21.96 3.61 1.24
CA ASN A 745 -22.16 2.21 1.62
C ASN A 745 -23.54 1.70 1.17
N THR A 746 -23.63 0.43 0.79
CA THR A 746 -24.90 -0.28 0.53
C THR A 746 -25.18 -1.24 1.67
N VAL A 747 -26.19 -0.93 2.48
CA VAL A 747 -26.49 -1.59 3.74
C VAL A 747 -27.88 -2.21 3.70
N ILE A 748 -27.93 -3.52 3.53
CA ILE A 748 -29.13 -4.34 3.36
C ILE A 748 -29.45 -5.02 4.70
N GLN A 749 -30.26 -4.34 5.50
CA GLN A 749 -30.64 -4.81 6.83
C GLN A 749 -31.82 -5.79 6.76
N GLY A 750 -31.80 -6.77 7.64
CA GLY A 750 -33.00 -7.49 8.09
C GLY A 750 -33.65 -6.74 9.25
N ARG A 751 -34.09 -7.48 10.27
CA ARG A 751 -34.59 -6.93 11.53
C ARG A 751 -33.44 -6.28 12.32
N SER A 752 -33.40 -4.97 12.27
CA SER A 752 -32.31 -4.12 12.78
C SER A 752 -32.88 -3.03 13.69
N SER A 753 -32.17 -2.69 14.76
CA SER A 753 -32.59 -1.56 15.61
C SER A 753 -32.29 -0.22 14.95
N GLY A 754 -31.27 -0.09 14.10
CA GLY A 754 -31.07 1.15 13.36
C GLY A 754 -29.73 1.30 12.62
N ILE A 755 -29.46 2.55 12.26
CA ILE A 755 -28.27 3.02 11.55
C ILE A 755 -27.15 3.28 12.56
N ALA A 756 -27.40 4.10 13.59
CA ALA A 756 -26.38 4.50 14.56
C ALA A 756 -26.96 4.64 15.97
N LYS A 757 -26.29 4.01 16.94
CA LYS A 757 -26.47 4.20 18.38
C LYS A 757 -25.30 5.02 18.92
N VAL A 758 -25.59 6.15 19.56
CA VAL A 758 -24.57 7.14 19.96
C VAL A 758 -24.61 7.40 21.47
N ASP A 759 -23.48 7.19 22.14
CA ASP A 759 -23.27 7.63 23.52
C ASP A 759 -22.12 8.64 23.60
N GLY A 760 -22.29 9.67 24.44
CA GLY A 760 -21.48 10.88 24.38
C GLY A 760 -21.68 11.71 23.10
N ARG A 761 -20.70 12.58 22.80
CA ARG A 761 -20.69 13.54 21.68
C ARG A 761 -19.67 13.12 20.62
N VAL A 762 -20.06 13.14 19.34
CA VAL A 762 -19.18 12.83 18.20
C VAL A 762 -19.08 14.07 17.30
N ASP A 763 -17.90 14.70 17.30
CA ASP A 763 -17.59 15.80 16.39
C ASP A 763 -17.12 15.28 15.03
N GLY A 764 -17.46 15.98 13.94
CA GLY A 764 -16.99 15.63 12.59
C GLY A 764 -17.70 14.42 11.96
N PHE A 765 -18.89 14.02 12.44
CA PHE A 765 -19.66 12.93 11.84
C PHE A 765 -20.18 13.27 10.43
N VAL A 766 -19.93 12.38 9.47
CA VAL A 766 -20.40 12.50 8.08
C VAL A 766 -21.13 11.23 7.68
N PHE A 767 -22.36 11.36 7.21
CA PHE A 767 -23.17 10.26 6.67
C PHE A 767 -23.72 10.69 5.31
N THR A 768 -23.07 10.27 4.23
CA THR A 768 -23.39 10.75 2.87
C THR A 768 -23.51 9.66 1.83
N ASN A 769 -24.39 9.87 0.86
CA ASN A 769 -24.48 9.05 -0.35
C ASN A 769 -24.78 7.54 -0.11
N ASN A 770 -25.19 7.15 1.10
CA ASN A 770 -25.43 5.75 1.46
C ASN A 770 -26.81 5.26 0.99
N LEU A 771 -26.92 3.95 0.78
CA LEU A 771 -28.18 3.23 0.66
C LEU A 771 -28.37 2.40 1.94
N VAL A 772 -29.34 2.74 2.79
CA VAL A 772 -29.59 2.06 4.08
C VAL A 772 -31.09 1.91 4.32
N ALA A 773 -31.49 0.92 5.11
CA ALA A 773 -32.81 0.92 5.76
C ALA A 773 -32.78 1.74 7.07
N HIS A 774 -33.94 2.08 7.61
CA HIS A 774 -34.02 2.86 8.84
C HIS A 774 -33.84 2.01 10.11
N GLY A 775 -34.26 0.74 10.08
CA GLY A 775 -34.51 -0.04 11.30
C GLY A 775 -35.58 0.61 12.19
N ALA A 776 -35.65 0.19 13.46
CA ALA A 776 -36.62 0.74 14.41
C ALA A 776 -36.36 2.22 14.78
N TYR A 777 -35.10 2.61 14.96
CA TYR A 777 -34.71 3.89 15.57
C TYR A 777 -33.84 4.78 14.67
N GLY A 778 -33.28 4.27 13.58
CA GLY A 778 -32.43 5.09 12.70
C GLY A 778 -31.15 5.55 13.41
N ILE A 779 -31.00 6.86 13.60
CA ILE A 779 -29.96 7.44 14.46
C ILE A 779 -30.58 7.76 15.82
N ILE A 780 -30.06 7.19 16.91
CA ILE A 780 -30.53 7.41 18.28
C ILE A 780 -29.37 7.57 19.25
N ALA A 781 -29.54 8.42 20.26
CA ALA A 781 -28.59 8.61 21.34
C ALA A 781 -29.17 8.23 22.72
N SER A 782 -28.29 7.92 23.67
CA SER A 782 -28.69 7.56 25.04
C SER A 782 -29.56 8.65 25.69
N ALA A 783 -30.71 8.25 26.21
CA ALA A 783 -31.75 9.11 26.78
C ALA A 783 -32.28 10.24 25.85
N ARG A 784 -32.27 10.03 24.52
CA ARG A 784 -32.77 10.99 23.51
C ARG A 784 -33.84 10.39 22.60
N ALA A 785 -34.61 11.25 21.95
CA ALA A 785 -35.54 10.83 20.92
C ALA A 785 -34.79 10.52 19.60
N PRO A 786 -35.26 9.54 18.81
CA PRO A 786 -34.70 9.23 17.49
C PRO A 786 -34.57 10.43 16.55
N GLY A 787 -33.60 10.36 15.65
CA GLY A 787 -33.39 11.32 14.59
C GLY A 787 -32.95 12.69 15.09
N ASN A 788 -33.65 13.73 14.65
CA ASN A 788 -33.24 15.13 14.77
C ASN A 788 -32.95 15.62 16.20
N ASP A 789 -33.51 15.01 17.26
CA ASP A 789 -33.11 15.30 18.64
C ASP A 789 -31.70 14.72 18.93
N SER A 790 -31.52 13.41 18.77
CA SER A 790 -30.23 12.74 18.90
C SER A 790 -29.13 13.35 18.01
N ILE A 791 -29.44 13.69 16.76
CA ILE A 791 -28.52 14.32 15.81
C ILE A 791 -28.06 15.70 16.33
N ARG A 792 -28.98 16.57 16.77
CA ARG A 792 -28.62 17.93 17.23
C ARG A 792 -27.82 17.93 18.53
N ASN A 793 -28.12 17.02 19.45
CA ASN A 793 -27.48 16.98 20.77
C ASN A 793 -26.12 16.25 20.75
N ASN A 794 -26.02 15.15 20.01
CA ASN A 794 -24.86 14.23 20.08
C ASN A 794 -23.96 14.26 18.83
N LEU A 795 -24.47 14.74 17.67
CA LEU A 795 -23.74 14.82 16.39
C LEU A 795 -23.65 16.29 15.89
N PRO A 796 -23.09 17.23 16.68
CA PRO A 796 -23.10 18.65 16.34
C PRO A 796 -22.34 18.94 15.03
N GLY A 797 -22.98 19.69 14.12
CA GLY A 797 -22.43 20.03 12.81
C GLY A 797 -22.38 18.87 11.81
N ALA A 798 -22.98 17.71 12.10
CA ALA A 798 -22.90 16.54 11.25
C ALA A 798 -23.49 16.73 9.85
N ARG A 799 -22.76 16.24 8.84
CA ARG A 799 -23.19 16.28 7.43
C ARG A 799 -23.96 15.00 7.10
N ILE A 800 -25.28 15.05 7.22
CA ILE A 800 -26.20 13.93 6.92
C ILE A 800 -27.04 14.29 5.69
N VAL A 801 -26.55 13.96 4.48
CA VAL A 801 -27.16 14.41 3.21
C VAL A 801 -26.87 13.47 2.03
N GLY A 802 -27.80 13.36 1.10
CA GLY A 802 -27.68 12.52 -0.10
C GLY A 802 -27.90 11.04 0.12
N ASN A 803 -28.48 10.63 1.26
CA ASN A 803 -28.70 9.21 1.58
C ASN A 803 -30.11 8.77 1.18
N VAL A 804 -30.26 7.49 0.86
CA VAL A 804 -31.55 6.78 0.93
C VAL A 804 -31.65 6.10 2.29
N ILE A 805 -32.73 6.40 3.01
CA ILE A 805 -33.03 5.88 4.35
C ILE A 805 -34.42 5.22 4.29
N ALA A 806 -34.46 3.97 3.82
CA ALA A 806 -35.71 3.28 3.50
C ALA A 806 -36.53 2.93 4.74
N GLY A 807 -37.81 3.28 4.74
CA GLY A 807 -38.72 3.20 5.88
C GLY A 807 -38.50 4.29 6.95
N GLY A 808 -37.65 5.29 6.69
CA GLY A 808 -37.38 6.37 7.63
C GLY A 808 -38.41 7.51 7.58
N ASN A 809 -38.59 8.20 8.71
CA ASN A 809 -39.44 9.39 8.77
C ASN A 809 -38.65 10.64 8.28
N PRO A 810 -39.08 11.37 7.25
CA PRO A 810 -38.36 12.55 6.76
C PRO A 810 -38.22 13.67 7.81
N ALA A 811 -39.16 13.78 8.76
CA ALA A 811 -39.08 14.77 9.85
C ALA A 811 -37.98 14.46 10.89
N TRP A 812 -37.41 13.25 10.86
CA TRP A 812 -36.37 12.79 11.78
C TRP A 812 -34.94 13.09 11.29
N TYR A 813 -34.75 13.67 10.10
CA TYR A 813 -33.43 13.91 9.52
C TYR A 813 -33.28 15.35 8.97
N PRO A 814 -32.05 15.77 8.63
CA PRO A 814 -31.82 16.95 7.79
C PRO A 814 -32.35 16.76 6.36
N SER A 815 -32.62 17.88 5.70
CA SER A 815 -33.09 17.93 4.30
C SER A 815 -32.06 17.39 3.30
N GLY A 816 -32.53 16.93 2.14
CA GLY A 816 -31.67 16.38 1.09
C GLY A 816 -31.35 14.89 1.25
N ASN A 817 -32.17 14.15 2.02
CA ASN A 817 -32.18 12.69 2.09
C ASN A 817 -33.50 12.16 1.52
N LEU A 818 -33.54 10.87 1.16
CA LEU A 818 -34.64 10.21 0.47
C LEU A 818 -35.24 9.09 1.33
N PHE A 819 -36.57 8.99 1.36
CA PHE A 819 -37.32 8.13 2.30
C PHE A 819 -38.34 7.25 1.56
N PRO A 820 -37.91 6.31 0.70
CA PRO A 820 -38.78 5.31 0.08
C PRO A 820 -39.27 4.30 1.13
N SER A 821 -40.28 3.50 0.79
CA SER A 821 -40.58 2.28 1.52
C SER A 821 -39.43 1.25 1.41
N VAL A 822 -39.43 0.26 2.31
CA VAL A 822 -38.44 -0.83 2.30
C VAL A 822 -38.57 -1.71 1.05
N ASP A 823 -39.78 -1.84 0.50
CA ASP A 823 -40.02 -2.67 -0.68
C ASP A 823 -39.66 -1.94 -1.99
N GLU A 824 -39.94 -0.63 -2.10
CA GLU A 824 -39.39 0.20 -3.19
C GLU A 824 -37.85 0.19 -3.20
N PHE A 825 -37.22 0.16 -2.03
CA PHE A 825 -35.77 0.06 -1.86
C PHE A 825 -35.22 -1.29 -2.31
N ARG A 826 -35.85 -2.40 -1.88
CA ARG A 826 -35.48 -3.74 -2.37
C ARG A 826 -35.67 -3.86 -3.89
N ALA A 827 -36.71 -3.22 -4.43
CA ALA A 827 -37.00 -3.18 -5.86
C ALA A 827 -36.02 -2.32 -6.70
N GLN A 828 -35.07 -1.58 -6.10
CA GLN A 828 -34.03 -0.87 -6.86
C GLN A 828 -32.81 -1.73 -7.22
N PHE A 829 -32.67 -2.94 -6.67
CA PHE A 829 -31.52 -3.80 -6.90
C PHE A 829 -31.77 -4.81 -8.05
N VAL A 830 -30.70 -5.28 -8.69
CA VAL A 830 -30.77 -6.23 -9.82
C VAL A 830 -31.33 -7.58 -9.37
N ASP A 831 -30.79 -8.15 -8.29
CA ASP A 831 -31.37 -9.32 -7.61
C ASP A 831 -30.94 -9.35 -6.14
N ALA A 832 -31.69 -8.62 -5.28
CA ALA A 832 -31.42 -8.60 -3.85
C ALA A 832 -31.62 -9.96 -3.16
N ALA A 833 -32.33 -10.92 -3.77
CA ALA A 833 -32.55 -12.25 -3.20
C ALA A 833 -31.34 -13.18 -3.46
N ALA A 834 -30.71 -13.08 -4.63
CA ALA A 834 -29.43 -13.73 -4.94
C ALA A 834 -28.20 -13.02 -4.31
N GLY A 835 -28.39 -11.82 -3.75
CA GLY A 835 -27.32 -11.00 -3.16
C GLY A 835 -26.65 -10.02 -4.12
N ASP A 836 -27.23 -9.80 -5.30
CA ASP A 836 -26.79 -8.81 -6.30
C ASP A 836 -27.41 -7.43 -6.01
N PHE A 837 -26.78 -6.72 -5.07
CA PHE A 837 -27.17 -5.38 -4.65
C PHE A 837 -26.71 -4.26 -5.62
N ARG A 838 -26.46 -4.58 -6.90
CA ARG A 838 -26.25 -3.57 -7.94
C ARG A 838 -27.56 -2.81 -8.16
N LEU A 839 -27.50 -1.48 -8.25
CA LEU A 839 -28.66 -0.70 -8.69
C LEU A 839 -29.05 -1.09 -10.12
N GLN A 840 -30.36 -1.23 -10.37
CA GLN A 840 -30.92 -1.42 -11.70
C GLN A 840 -30.56 -0.24 -12.62
N PRO A 841 -30.36 -0.46 -13.94
CA PRO A 841 -29.94 0.60 -14.87
C PRO A 841 -30.84 1.85 -14.89
N GLN A 842 -32.14 1.66 -14.64
CA GLN A 842 -33.17 2.71 -14.58
C GLN A 842 -33.37 3.32 -13.19
N SER A 843 -32.67 2.87 -12.15
CA SER A 843 -32.89 3.37 -10.79
C SER A 843 -32.54 4.86 -10.68
N PRO A 844 -33.40 5.70 -10.08
CA PRO A 844 -33.15 7.14 -9.94
C PRO A 844 -31.88 7.44 -9.13
N TRP A 845 -31.46 6.50 -8.28
CA TRP A 845 -30.31 6.62 -7.39
C TRP A 845 -28.95 6.53 -8.13
N THR A 846 -28.96 6.19 -9.42
CA THR A 846 -27.74 6.09 -10.25
C THR A 846 -27.03 7.42 -10.52
N LYS A 847 -27.64 8.57 -10.19
CA LYS A 847 -27.08 9.92 -10.42
C LYS A 847 -27.37 10.92 -9.29
N GLN A 848 -27.56 10.44 -8.06
CA GLN A 848 -28.01 11.26 -6.92
C GLN A 848 -26.99 11.42 -5.80
N GLY A 849 -25.77 10.87 -5.96
CA GLY A 849 -24.65 11.17 -5.08
C GLY A 849 -24.29 12.66 -5.11
N THR A 850 -23.92 13.20 -3.94
CA THR A 850 -23.48 14.59 -3.78
C THR A 850 -22.14 14.91 -4.44
N ASP A 851 -21.45 13.89 -4.95
CA ASP A 851 -20.26 13.94 -5.82
C ASP A 851 -20.57 13.60 -7.30
N GLY A 852 -21.85 13.39 -7.64
CA GLY A 852 -22.31 12.97 -8.98
C GLY A 852 -22.22 11.46 -9.27
N ARG A 853 -21.82 10.63 -8.31
CA ARG A 853 -21.80 9.16 -8.46
C ARG A 853 -23.20 8.54 -8.21
N PRO A 854 -23.40 7.25 -8.52
CA PRO A 854 -24.51 6.46 -7.97
C PRO A 854 -24.47 6.44 -6.44
N LEU A 855 -25.64 6.39 -5.80
CA LEU A 855 -25.73 6.14 -4.36
C LEU A 855 -25.34 4.70 -4.02
N GLY A 856 -24.76 4.52 -2.84
CA GLY A 856 -24.25 3.23 -2.37
C GLY A 856 -22.92 2.83 -3.02
N ALA A 857 -22.53 1.57 -2.81
CA ALA A 857 -21.21 1.07 -3.14
C ALA A 857 -21.03 0.73 -4.63
N ASP A 858 -19.85 1.02 -5.20
CA ASP A 858 -19.54 0.61 -6.58
C ASP A 858 -19.18 -0.88 -6.67
N LEU A 859 -20.23 -1.70 -6.84
CA LEU A 859 -20.07 -3.15 -6.95
C LEU A 859 -19.44 -3.60 -8.28
N ARG A 860 -19.26 -2.70 -9.26
CA ARG A 860 -18.55 -3.02 -10.51
C ARG A 860 -17.06 -3.21 -10.26
N ALA A 861 -16.53 -2.61 -9.19
CA ALA A 861 -15.20 -2.89 -8.68
C ALA A 861 -15.17 -4.20 -7.87
N GLN A 862 -16.12 -4.40 -6.96
CA GLN A 862 -16.15 -5.57 -6.06
C GLN A 862 -16.31 -6.91 -6.81
N ALA A 863 -17.08 -6.95 -7.91
CA ALA A 863 -17.31 -8.17 -8.71
C ALA A 863 -16.05 -8.75 -9.41
N ARG A 864 -14.86 -8.20 -9.17
CA ARG A 864 -13.56 -8.73 -9.62
C ARG A 864 -12.72 -9.33 -8.48
N ASN A 865 -13.26 -9.38 -7.27
CA ASN A 865 -12.55 -9.86 -6.09
C ASN A 865 -12.50 -11.40 -6.05
N PRO A 866 -11.31 -12.04 -6.06
CA PRO A 866 -11.23 -13.50 -5.93
C PRO A 866 -11.72 -14.00 -4.56
N ALA A 867 -11.78 -13.14 -3.53
CA ALA A 867 -12.27 -13.49 -2.21
C ALA A 867 -13.81 -13.51 -2.09
N SER A 868 -14.54 -12.99 -3.08
CA SER A 868 -16.02 -13.07 -3.11
C SER A 868 -16.56 -14.27 -3.89
N ALA A 869 -15.69 -15.14 -4.41
CA ALA A 869 -16.10 -16.48 -4.78
C ALA A 869 -16.43 -17.25 -3.49
N ARG A 870 -17.65 -17.82 -3.40
CA ARG A 870 -17.96 -18.78 -2.33
C ARG A 870 -17.01 -19.99 -2.46
N PRO A 871 -16.54 -20.55 -1.34
CA PRO A 871 -15.95 -21.90 -1.30
C PRO A 871 -16.91 -22.95 -1.90
#